data_AF-A0A5J4E2B2-F1
#
_entry.id   AF-A0A5J4E2B2-F1
#
_cell.length_a   1.000
_cell.length_b   1.000
_cell.length_c   1.000
_cell.angle_alpha   90.00
_cell.angle_beta   90.00
_cell.angle_gamma   90.00
#
_symmetry.space_group_name_H-M   'P 1'
#
loop_
_entity.id
_entity.type
_entity.pdbx_description
1 polymer ?
#
loop_
_entity_poly.entity_id
_entity_poly.type
_entity_poly.pdbx_seq_one_letter_code
_entity_poly.pdbx_strand_id
1 'polypeptide(L)'
;MANSQHVLQLKKGPEGWNAWRREHPEIVPDLNALSLDLSEKQWGPTNGGPIELSGAELHNAQLIDATLTFANLYGADLSKANLSNARLNAANLCQANLQGTCFEHTDLEHVRLEGAHLHGADLSAALNLTSRQVQQAYGDETTALPATIELPDSWLPSANDESLAPPDATSHDIASPFPDSASSEELDVPPADTGEEEPETYPDGTSPLPDSHPNSAADEPPVDVQEETRAVYKGLVKAFESNPVPSEHGDDKTTNSIDEAYQSLTQQDNRPVFDGLGSDKPQPESKPPQRNGPLYKALSAYIAMCAILVGVGFWAHDLTKTSPSAQTMTETEQRADDTAWATADKTASKPALRTYLNRYPEGQHVAEAHQRIAALGAEEAKQRADDTAWTAAGKTAAKPALRTYLDRYPEGRHVDAARQRIAALEAEETKQRADDTAWAEAGKTATKPALRIYLDYQTEGRHVAKARQRIAALEAEETKQRADDTAWAEADKTATKPALRIYLDYQREGRHVAEARQRIAALEAEETKQRADDRAWAEAGKTATKPALRTYLDRQPEGRHVAEARQRIVALETEGAKLRADDTAAWGEADKTATKPALRIYLDHQPQGRHVAEARQRIAALEAEETKQRADDTAWADAGKTATKPALRTYLDRQPEGRHVAEARQRIAAFEATEAKLRADDTAAWGEADKTATKPALRIYLDHQPEGRHVAEARQRIAALEAEETKQRADDTAWAQAGKTATKPALRIYLDHQPQGRHVAEAHQRIAALEAEETKQRADDTAWAEAGKAATKPALRTYLDRHPEGRHVTAARQRIAALKAEEAKQRADNTAWAEADKAATKPALQSYLDQHPDGRHADEVRQRIAALGAAETKRRFDDAVWRKAKQLGTHAAYEAYLRAFPNGRHIVNARNAVQQLKNATGPEREKRRSAAKRFPPGPLGPTEPSSTPDRPFDPPAGNR
;
A
#
# COMPACT_ATOMS: atom_id res chain seq x y z
N MET A 1 -0.12 12.54 -28.77
CA MET A 1 -1.28 11.65 -28.93
C MET A 1 -0.86 10.60 -29.92
N ALA A 2 -0.96 9.32 -29.55
CA ALA A 2 -0.48 8.17 -30.30
C ALA A 2 -0.90 8.22 -31.78
N ASN A 3 0.05 7.89 -32.67
CA ASN A 3 -0.20 7.80 -34.10
C ASN A 3 -1.28 6.75 -34.40
N SER A 4 -2.39 7.22 -34.99
CA SER A 4 -3.56 6.39 -35.30
C SER A 4 -3.24 5.14 -36.12
N GLN A 5 -2.21 5.15 -36.97
CA GLN A 5 -1.82 3.96 -37.72
C GLN A 5 -1.07 2.94 -36.85
N HIS A 6 -0.21 3.38 -35.93
CA HIS A 6 0.44 2.50 -34.96
C HIS A 6 -0.62 1.87 -34.04
N VAL A 7 -1.57 2.66 -33.53
CA VAL A 7 -2.67 2.15 -32.70
C VAL A 7 -3.54 1.14 -33.46
N LEU A 8 -3.78 1.32 -34.77
CA LEU A 8 -4.50 0.36 -35.62
C LEU A 8 -3.72 -0.94 -35.86
N GLN A 9 -2.39 -0.92 -35.87
CA GLN A 9 -1.58 -2.14 -35.90
C GLN A 9 -1.57 -2.83 -34.54
N LEU A 10 -1.48 -2.07 -33.45
CA LEU A 10 -1.48 -2.57 -32.07
C LEU A 10 -2.79 -3.27 -31.71
N LYS A 11 -3.93 -2.74 -32.17
CA LYS A 11 -5.27 -3.36 -32.05
C LYS A 11 -5.43 -4.69 -32.82
N LYS A 12 -4.44 -5.13 -33.62
CA LYS A 12 -4.39 -6.49 -34.20
C LYS A 12 -3.79 -7.53 -33.25
N GLY A 13 -3.36 -7.11 -32.06
CA GLY A 13 -2.73 -7.96 -31.06
C GLY A 13 -1.26 -8.30 -31.36
N PRO A 14 -0.58 -9.00 -30.43
CA PRO A 14 0.84 -9.34 -30.51
C PRO A 14 1.29 -9.90 -31.85
N GLU A 15 0.59 -10.87 -32.44
CA GLU A 15 1.00 -11.46 -33.72
C GLU A 15 1.02 -10.43 -34.87
N GLY A 16 -0.02 -9.60 -34.98
CA GLY A 16 -0.12 -8.57 -36.01
C GLY A 16 0.87 -7.42 -35.80
N TRP A 17 1.07 -7.01 -34.56
CA TRP A 17 2.07 -6.01 -34.18
C TRP A 17 3.50 -6.49 -34.41
N ASN A 18 3.84 -7.70 -33.96
CA ASN A 18 5.16 -8.30 -34.12
C ASN A 18 5.47 -8.67 -35.59
N ALA A 19 4.45 -8.88 -36.42
CA ALA A 19 4.62 -8.95 -37.88
C ALA A 19 5.01 -7.59 -38.45
N TRP A 20 4.26 -6.55 -38.11
CA TRP A 20 4.54 -5.19 -38.56
C TRP A 20 5.93 -4.68 -38.10
N ARG A 21 6.33 -4.90 -36.84
CA ARG A 21 7.68 -4.55 -36.33
C ARG A 21 8.82 -5.29 -37.04
N ARG A 22 8.58 -6.48 -37.60
CA ARG A 22 9.57 -7.22 -38.42
C ARG A 22 9.65 -6.73 -39.87
N GLU A 23 8.57 -6.15 -40.38
CA GLU A 23 8.52 -5.52 -41.71
C GLU A 23 9.02 -4.06 -41.65
N HIS A 24 8.95 -3.43 -40.48
CA HIS A 24 9.33 -2.05 -40.21
C HIS A 24 10.22 -1.87 -38.95
N PRO A 25 11.43 -2.46 -38.91
CA PRO A 25 12.36 -2.27 -37.80
C PRO A 25 12.86 -0.82 -37.67
N GLU A 26 12.78 -0.02 -38.74
CA GLU A 26 13.20 1.38 -38.79
C GLU A 26 12.20 2.37 -38.14
N ILE A 27 10.95 1.96 -37.90
CA ILE A 27 9.92 2.84 -37.36
C ILE A 27 9.94 2.79 -35.84
N VAL A 28 10.27 3.93 -35.23
CA VAL A 28 10.03 4.25 -33.80
C VAL A 28 8.51 4.38 -33.60
N PRO A 29 7.85 3.48 -32.83
CA PRO A 29 6.39 3.52 -32.72
C PRO A 29 5.89 4.56 -31.72
N ASP A 30 5.44 5.71 -32.21
CA ASP A 30 4.65 6.69 -31.43
C ASP A 30 3.34 6.05 -30.96
N LEU A 31 3.25 5.85 -29.64
CA LEU A 31 2.11 5.42 -28.86
C LEU A 31 1.87 6.39 -27.67
N ASN A 32 2.23 7.67 -27.81
CA ASN A 32 2.23 8.64 -26.70
C ASN A 32 0.82 8.98 -26.21
N ALA A 33 0.58 8.83 -24.91
CA ALA A 33 -0.72 8.89 -24.26
C ALA A 33 -1.73 7.87 -24.85
N LEU A 34 -1.25 6.68 -25.23
CA LEU A 34 -2.09 5.55 -25.61
C LEU A 34 -3.14 5.25 -24.54
N SER A 35 -4.40 5.16 -24.95
CA SER A 35 -5.52 4.71 -24.13
C SER A 35 -6.28 3.63 -24.87
N LEU A 36 -6.50 2.49 -24.20
CA LEU A 36 -7.12 1.29 -24.76
C LEU A 36 -8.03 0.65 -23.71
N ASP A 37 -9.14 0.07 -24.18
CA ASP A 37 -10.05 -0.71 -23.34
C ASP A 37 -9.37 -2.00 -22.84
N LEU A 38 -9.85 -2.54 -21.71
CA LEU A 38 -9.23 -3.69 -21.03
C LEU A 38 -8.91 -4.85 -21.97
N SER A 39 -9.83 -5.19 -22.90
CA SER A 39 -9.68 -6.28 -23.87
C SER A 39 -8.60 -6.03 -24.93
N GLU A 40 -8.25 -4.77 -25.21
CA GLU A 40 -7.32 -4.40 -26.28
C GLU A 40 -5.86 -4.35 -25.82
N LYS A 41 -5.62 -4.28 -24.50
CA LYS A 41 -4.29 -4.25 -23.85
C LYS A 41 -3.88 -5.58 -23.18
N GLN A 42 -4.43 -6.69 -23.66
CA GLN A 42 -4.06 -8.04 -23.21
C GLN A 42 -3.05 -8.65 -24.19
N TRP A 43 -1.76 -8.45 -23.93
CA TRP A 43 -0.65 -8.80 -24.84
C TRP A 43 0.31 -9.85 -24.27
N GLY A 44 -0.22 -10.71 -23.39
CA GLY A 44 0.51 -11.86 -22.85
C GLY A 44 0.38 -13.13 -23.71
N PRO A 45 1.01 -14.24 -23.26
CA PRO A 45 1.09 -15.50 -24.02
C PRO A 45 -0.22 -16.05 -24.57
N THR A 46 -1.35 -15.83 -23.89
CA THR A 46 -2.67 -16.33 -24.30
C THR A 46 -3.19 -15.71 -25.60
N ASN A 47 -2.66 -14.56 -26.01
CA ASN A 47 -3.21 -13.73 -27.09
C ASN A 47 -2.23 -13.53 -28.26
N GLY A 48 -1.34 -14.51 -28.51
CA GLY A 48 -0.37 -14.46 -29.62
C GLY A 48 1.09 -14.27 -29.21
N GLY A 49 1.43 -14.51 -27.94
CA GLY A 49 2.80 -14.40 -27.44
C GLY A 49 3.21 -13.02 -26.93
N PRO A 50 4.48 -12.85 -26.53
CA PRO A 50 5.01 -11.57 -26.04
C PRO A 50 4.99 -10.50 -27.12
N ILE A 51 4.70 -9.25 -26.75
CA ILE A 51 4.66 -8.12 -27.68
C ILE A 51 6.00 -7.37 -27.79
N GLU A 52 6.35 -6.96 -29.00
CA GLU A 52 7.61 -6.30 -29.36
C GLU A 52 7.48 -4.77 -29.35
N LEU A 53 7.60 -4.17 -28.17
CA LEU A 53 7.48 -2.73 -27.92
C LEU A 53 8.84 -2.04 -27.68
N SER A 54 9.97 -2.67 -28.05
CA SER A 54 11.29 -2.02 -27.92
C SER A 54 11.35 -0.70 -28.70
N GLY A 55 11.92 0.33 -28.08
CA GLY A 55 12.01 1.68 -28.62
C GLY A 55 10.66 2.39 -28.86
N ALA A 56 9.54 1.91 -28.31
CA ALA A 56 8.24 2.58 -28.46
C ALA A 56 8.11 3.80 -27.54
N GLU A 57 7.51 4.87 -28.05
CA GLU A 57 7.21 6.08 -27.27
C GLU A 57 5.82 5.91 -26.64
N LEU A 58 5.76 5.76 -25.32
CA LEU A 58 4.58 5.45 -24.51
C LEU A 58 4.36 6.50 -23.40
N HIS A 59 4.85 7.73 -23.58
CA HIS A 59 4.80 8.80 -22.58
C HIS A 59 3.34 9.08 -22.15
N ASN A 60 3.05 9.04 -20.84
CA ASN A 60 1.69 9.09 -20.25
C ASN A 60 0.69 7.98 -20.71
N ALA A 61 1.13 6.84 -21.24
CA ALA A 61 0.23 5.76 -21.65
C ALA A 61 -0.59 5.17 -20.48
N GLN A 62 -1.83 4.76 -20.75
CA GLN A 62 -2.82 4.28 -19.77
C GLN A 62 -2.95 2.75 -19.81
N LEU A 63 -1.91 2.07 -19.33
CA LEU A 63 -1.70 0.62 -19.35
C LEU A 63 -2.15 -0.10 -18.06
N ILE A 64 -3.03 0.54 -17.28
CA ILE A 64 -3.72 -0.07 -16.12
C ILE A 64 -4.33 -1.43 -16.53
N ASP A 65 -4.17 -2.48 -15.73
CA ASP A 65 -4.64 -3.86 -16.02
C ASP A 65 -4.13 -4.49 -17.33
N ALA A 66 -3.04 -3.97 -17.93
CA ALA A 66 -2.45 -4.56 -19.12
C ALA A 66 -1.71 -5.88 -18.81
N THR A 67 -1.86 -6.88 -19.67
CA THR A 67 -0.98 -8.06 -19.62
C THR A 67 0.20 -7.86 -20.57
N LEU A 68 1.40 -7.73 -20.01
CA LEU A 68 2.69 -7.48 -20.67
C LEU A 68 3.72 -8.60 -20.34
N THR A 69 3.25 -9.76 -19.89
CA THR A 69 4.08 -10.91 -19.52
C THR A 69 4.99 -11.35 -20.67
N PHE A 70 6.30 -11.43 -20.43
CA PHE A 70 7.39 -11.62 -21.41
C PHE A 70 7.55 -10.52 -22.48
N ALA A 71 6.86 -9.37 -22.40
CA ALA A 71 6.97 -8.31 -23.42
C ALA A 71 8.40 -7.74 -23.52
N ASN A 72 8.80 -7.35 -24.73
CA ASN A 72 10.04 -6.63 -24.96
C ASN A 72 9.76 -5.12 -24.97
N LEU A 73 10.30 -4.39 -24.01
CA LEU A 73 10.17 -2.94 -23.83
C LEU A 73 11.56 -2.26 -23.76
N TYR A 74 12.59 -2.92 -24.32
CA TYR A 74 13.96 -2.42 -24.34
C TYR A 74 14.03 -1.01 -24.91
N GLY A 75 14.58 -0.05 -24.17
CA GLY A 75 14.71 1.34 -24.62
C GLY A 75 13.40 2.08 -24.91
N ALA A 76 12.24 1.57 -24.47
CA ALA A 76 10.95 2.24 -24.64
C ALA A 76 10.82 3.45 -23.68
N ASP A 77 10.13 4.51 -24.09
CA ASP A 77 9.81 5.64 -23.22
C ASP A 77 8.43 5.47 -22.59
N LEU A 78 8.40 4.93 -21.37
CA LEU A 78 7.22 4.73 -20.54
C LEU A 78 7.05 5.84 -19.49
N SER A 79 7.78 6.96 -19.59
CA SER A 79 7.76 8.00 -18.56
C SER A 79 6.35 8.56 -18.33
N LYS A 80 5.98 8.73 -17.06
CA LYS A 80 4.64 9.12 -16.59
C LYS A 80 3.49 8.20 -17.04
N ALA A 81 3.77 7.03 -17.63
CA ALA A 81 2.74 6.03 -17.91
C ALA A 81 2.16 5.47 -16.60
N ASN A 82 0.93 4.97 -16.69
CA ASN A 82 0.27 4.27 -15.60
C ASN A 82 0.19 2.77 -15.92
N LEU A 83 0.87 1.95 -15.11
CA LEU A 83 0.92 0.48 -15.20
C LEU A 83 0.24 -0.19 -14.00
N SER A 84 -0.59 0.51 -13.22
CA SER A 84 -1.23 -0.06 -12.03
C SER A 84 -1.98 -1.37 -12.33
N ASN A 85 -1.79 -2.39 -11.50
CA ASN A 85 -2.31 -3.76 -11.67
C ASN A 85 -1.88 -4.49 -12.96
N ALA A 86 -0.96 -3.95 -13.77
CA ALA A 86 -0.44 -4.63 -14.95
C ALA A 86 0.41 -5.86 -14.58
N ARG A 87 0.57 -6.80 -15.51
CA ARG A 87 1.40 -8.00 -15.34
C ARG A 87 2.61 -7.92 -16.25
N LEU A 88 3.79 -7.66 -15.70
CA LEU A 88 5.03 -7.52 -16.43
C LEU A 88 5.96 -8.73 -16.26
N ASN A 89 5.50 -9.85 -15.68
CA ASN A 89 6.35 -10.98 -15.30
C ASN A 89 7.29 -11.41 -16.46
N ALA A 90 8.59 -11.45 -16.17
CA ALA A 90 9.68 -11.73 -17.11
C ALA A 90 9.77 -10.83 -18.37
N ALA A 91 9.21 -9.62 -18.33
CA ALA A 91 9.40 -8.60 -19.37
C ALA A 91 10.82 -8.00 -19.36
N ASN A 92 11.24 -7.49 -20.51
CA ASN A 92 12.53 -6.85 -20.72
C ASN A 92 12.37 -5.32 -20.75
N LEU A 93 12.72 -4.65 -19.66
CA LEU A 93 12.66 -3.18 -19.50
C LEU A 93 14.06 -2.53 -19.47
N CYS A 94 15.11 -3.24 -19.89
CA CYS A 94 16.46 -2.69 -19.93
C CYS A 94 16.56 -1.43 -20.80
N GLN A 95 17.29 -0.42 -20.33
CA GLN A 95 17.38 0.92 -20.91
C GLN A 95 16.05 1.69 -21.10
N ALA A 96 14.92 1.20 -20.59
CA ALA A 96 13.64 1.92 -20.70
C ALA A 96 13.62 3.19 -19.84
N ASN A 97 13.00 4.26 -20.36
CA ASN A 97 12.69 5.44 -19.55
C ASN A 97 11.39 5.18 -18.76
N LEU A 98 11.49 5.16 -17.44
CA LEU A 98 10.39 4.91 -16.50
C LEU A 98 10.19 6.10 -15.54
N GLN A 99 10.67 7.28 -15.94
CA GLN A 99 10.64 8.47 -15.08
C GLN A 99 9.19 8.86 -14.73
N GLY A 100 8.85 8.89 -13.45
CA GLY A 100 7.50 9.22 -12.99
C GLY A 100 6.41 8.18 -13.31
N THR A 101 6.78 6.96 -13.73
CA THR A 101 5.84 5.88 -14.05
C THR A 101 5.21 5.29 -12.77
N CYS A 102 3.91 5.00 -12.78
CA CYS A 102 3.22 4.37 -11.65
C CYS A 102 3.13 2.85 -11.81
N PHE A 103 3.57 2.11 -10.79
CA PHE A 103 3.60 0.64 -10.71
C PHE A 103 2.78 0.07 -9.54
N GLU A 104 1.73 0.77 -9.09
CA GLU A 104 0.87 0.34 -7.98
C GLU A 104 0.26 -1.04 -8.26
N HIS A 105 0.61 -2.05 -7.45
CA HIS A 105 0.20 -3.45 -7.60
C HIS A 105 0.59 -4.11 -8.94
N THR A 106 1.54 -3.54 -9.68
CA THR A 106 2.11 -4.17 -10.88
C THR A 106 2.97 -5.37 -10.48
N ASP A 107 2.83 -6.50 -11.19
CA ASP A 107 3.66 -7.68 -10.97
C ASP A 107 4.97 -7.60 -11.77
N LEU A 108 6.10 -7.52 -11.05
CA LEU A 108 7.46 -7.34 -11.59
C LEU A 108 8.34 -8.58 -11.42
N GLU A 109 7.74 -9.76 -11.17
CA GLU A 109 8.46 -11.03 -11.06
C GLU A 109 9.39 -11.27 -12.25
N HIS A 110 10.68 -11.48 -11.99
CA HIS A 110 11.72 -11.72 -13.02
C HIS A 110 11.87 -10.64 -14.12
N VAL A 111 11.29 -9.45 -13.96
CA VAL A 111 11.51 -8.30 -14.87
C VAL A 111 13.00 -7.90 -14.89
N ARG A 112 13.53 -7.62 -16.07
CA ARG A 112 14.88 -7.06 -16.24
C ARG A 112 14.83 -5.54 -16.32
N LEU A 113 15.61 -4.85 -15.49
CA LEU A 113 15.65 -3.38 -15.36
C LEU A 113 17.06 -2.81 -15.63
N GLU A 114 17.94 -3.57 -16.30
CA GLU A 114 19.35 -3.19 -16.47
C GLU A 114 19.48 -1.87 -17.28
N GLY A 115 19.99 -0.83 -16.63
CA GLY A 115 20.09 0.52 -17.19
C GLY A 115 18.76 1.27 -17.35
N ALA A 116 17.65 0.81 -16.77
CA ALA A 116 16.36 1.51 -16.81
C ALA A 116 16.36 2.78 -15.94
N HIS A 117 15.66 3.84 -16.34
CA HIS A 117 15.62 5.12 -15.63
C HIS A 117 14.36 5.25 -14.77
N LEU A 118 14.47 5.02 -13.45
CA LEU A 118 13.37 4.95 -12.48
C LEU A 118 13.09 6.23 -11.69
N HIS A 119 13.86 7.31 -11.89
CA HIS A 119 13.72 8.58 -11.16
C HIS A 119 12.25 9.04 -11.04
N GLY A 120 11.76 9.25 -9.81
CA GLY A 120 10.39 9.68 -9.54
C GLY A 120 9.30 8.62 -9.78
N ALA A 121 9.63 7.39 -10.16
CA ALA A 121 8.66 6.31 -10.34
C ALA A 121 8.11 5.83 -8.99
N ASP A 122 6.83 5.45 -8.97
CA ASP A 122 6.20 4.85 -7.79
C ASP A 122 6.13 3.32 -7.93
N LEU A 123 7.10 2.65 -7.29
CA LEU A 123 7.18 1.20 -7.12
C LEU A 123 6.71 0.76 -5.73
N SER A 124 6.22 1.67 -4.87
CA SER A 124 6.05 1.43 -3.43
C SER A 124 5.10 0.28 -3.09
N ALA A 125 4.11 0.05 -3.96
CA ALA A 125 3.13 -1.03 -3.86
C ALA A 125 3.27 -2.11 -4.97
N ALA A 126 4.41 -2.15 -5.67
CA ALA A 126 4.71 -3.14 -6.71
C ALA A 126 4.96 -4.53 -6.10
N LEU A 127 4.61 -5.58 -6.86
CA LEU A 127 4.69 -6.98 -6.43
C LEU A 127 5.92 -7.67 -7.02
N ASN A 128 6.48 -8.62 -6.27
CA ASN A 128 7.58 -9.51 -6.68
C ASN A 128 8.89 -8.82 -7.14
N LEU A 129 9.04 -7.51 -6.89
CA LEU A 129 10.29 -6.78 -7.08
C LEU A 129 11.35 -7.24 -6.06
N THR A 130 12.61 -7.30 -6.49
CA THR A 130 13.76 -7.70 -5.65
C THR A 130 14.90 -6.71 -5.76
N SER A 131 15.69 -6.54 -4.69
CA SER A 131 16.81 -5.59 -4.65
C SER A 131 17.83 -5.80 -5.79
N ARG A 132 18.01 -7.04 -6.25
CA ARG A 132 18.90 -7.37 -7.38
C ARG A 132 18.44 -6.75 -8.71
N GLN A 133 17.13 -6.64 -8.95
CA GLN A 133 16.60 -5.99 -10.15
C GLN A 133 16.83 -4.47 -10.09
N VAL A 134 16.70 -3.88 -8.90
CA VAL A 134 16.85 -2.44 -8.67
C VAL A 134 18.32 -2.00 -8.71
N GLN A 135 19.25 -2.82 -8.20
CA GLN A 135 20.71 -2.56 -8.19
C GLN A 135 21.34 -2.26 -9.56
N GLN A 136 20.69 -2.63 -10.66
CA GLN A 136 21.21 -2.44 -12.03
C GLN A 136 20.44 -1.37 -12.82
N ALA A 137 19.47 -0.70 -12.20
CA ALA A 137 18.75 0.45 -12.75
C ALA A 137 19.32 1.77 -12.21
N TYR A 138 18.94 2.90 -12.83
CA TYR A 138 19.27 4.26 -12.39
C TYR A 138 18.06 4.91 -11.72
N GLY A 139 18.24 5.48 -10.55
CA GLY A 139 17.21 6.18 -9.78
C GLY A 139 17.84 7.03 -8.68
N ASP A 140 17.01 7.68 -7.89
CA ASP A 140 17.41 8.63 -6.84
C ASP A 140 16.45 8.56 -5.63
N GLU A 141 16.57 9.52 -4.72
CA GLU A 141 15.68 9.67 -3.56
C GLU A 141 14.21 9.97 -3.90
N THR A 142 13.88 10.25 -5.18
CA THR A 142 12.50 10.49 -5.63
C THR A 142 11.81 9.21 -6.11
N THR A 143 12.56 8.13 -6.38
CA THR A 143 12.00 6.81 -6.70
C THR A 143 11.44 6.14 -5.44
N ALA A 144 10.12 5.95 -5.36
CA ALA A 144 9.49 5.32 -4.20
C ALA A 144 9.55 3.79 -4.32
N LEU A 145 10.42 3.13 -3.53
CA LEU A 145 10.58 1.66 -3.51
C LEU A 145 9.67 0.98 -2.46
N PRO A 146 9.36 -0.33 -2.60
CA PRO A 146 8.71 -1.10 -1.55
C PRO A 146 9.53 -1.09 -0.25
N ALA A 147 8.85 -1.05 0.90
CA ALA A 147 9.50 -1.02 2.23
C ALA A 147 10.32 -2.29 2.58
N THR A 148 10.33 -3.31 1.71
CA THR A 148 11.17 -4.52 1.79
C THR A 148 12.52 -4.39 1.05
N ILE A 149 12.75 -3.29 0.33
CA ILE A 149 13.95 -3.06 -0.48
C ILE A 149 14.65 -1.78 0.01
N GLU A 150 15.86 -1.93 0.54
CA GLU A 150 16.73 -0.77 0.84
C GLU A 150 17.20 -0.11 -0.48
N LEU A 151 17.31 1.22 -0.50
CA LEU A 151 17.80 2.00 -1.65
C LEU A 151 19.23 1.57 -2.04
N PRO A 152 19.54 1.38 -3.34
CA PRO A 152 20.92 1.07 -3.76
C PRO A 152 21.89 2.21 -3.44
N ASP A 153 23.11 1.88 -3.00
CA ASP A 153 24.17 2.86 -2.74
C ASP A 153 24.48 3.75 -3.95
N SER A 154 24.30 3.22 -5.16
CA SER A 154 24.48 3.92 -6.44
C SER A 154 23.42 4.99 -6.74
N TRP A 155 22.34 5.05 -5.97
CA TRP A 155 21.26 6.05 -6.09
C TRP A 155 21.39 7.17 -5.05
N LEU A 156 22.30 7.03 -4.09
CA LEU A 156 22.58 8.06 -3.10
C LEU A 156 23.51 9.12 -3.72
N PRO A 157 23.22 10.43 -3.55
CA PRO A 157 24.10 11.48 -4.06
C PRO A 157 25.48 11.40 -3.39
N SER A 158 26.53 11.38 -4.22
CA SER A 158 27.92 11.40 -3.75
C SER A 158 28.17 12.66 -2.92
N ALA A 159 28.65 12.48 -1.67
CA ALA A 159 28.74 13.54 -0.66
C ALA A 159 29.82 14.63 -0.90
N ASN A 160 30.27 14.80 -2.15
CA ASN A 160 31.35 15.71 -2.55
C ASN A 160 30.95 16.71 -3.66
N ASP A 161 29.75 16.64 -4.24
CA ASP A 161 29.34 17.54 -5.34
C ASP A 161 28.40 18.66 -4.86
N GLU A 162 28.92 19.55 -4.01
CA GLU A 162 28.19 20.68 -3.42
C GLU A 162 28.09 21.88 -4.40
N SER A 163 27.74 21.64 -5.67
CA SER A 163 27.68 22.68 -6.69
C SER A 163 26.72 22.40 -7.86
N LEU A 164 25.40 22.45 -7.61
CA LEU A 164 24.42 23.01 -8.57
C LEU A 164 23.05 23.24 -7.91
N ALA A 165 22.54 24.47 -8.01
CA ALA A 165 21.15 24.79 -7.66
C ALA A 165 20.22 24.48 -8.86
N PRO A 166 18.94 24.12 -8.63
CA PRO A 166 18.03 23.73 -9.72
C PRO A 166 17.65 24.94 -10.60
N PRO A 167 17.61 24.77 -11.94
CA PRO A 167 17.07 25.80 -12.85
C PRO A 167 15.53 25.82 -12.84
N ASP A 168 14.94 27.01 -13.01
CA ASP A 168 13.49 27.20 -13.10
C ASP A 168 12.86 26.49 -14.30
N ALA A 169 11.77 25.76 -14.06
CA ALA A 169 11.04 25.00 -15.08
C ALA A 169 9.92 25.83 -15.73
N THR A 170 10.26 26.71 -16.67
CA THR A 170 9.28 27.43 -17.53
C THR A 170 9.68 27.44 -19.01
N SER A 171 8.71 27.22 -19.91
CA SER A 171 8.86 27.04 -21.37
C SER A 171 9.55 25.71 -21.76
N HIS A 172 8.88 24.74 -22.39
CA HIS A 172 8.33 24.67 -23.77
C HIS A 172 9.38 24.58 -24.92
N ASP A 173 9.21 23.49 -25.67
CA ASP A 173 9.47 23.23 -27.09
C ASP A 173 10.87 22.86 -27.67
N ILE A 174 10.97 21.56 -28.01
CA ILE A 174 11.39 20.97 -29.32
C ILE A 174 12.74 21.39 -29.94
N ALA A 175 13.69 20.43 -30.02
CA ALA A 175 14.25 19.89 -31.28
C ALA A 175 15.37 18.86 -31.07
N SER A 176 15.46 17.86 -31.96
CA SER A 176 16.56 16.87 -32.01
C SER A 176 17.76 17.39 -32.82
N PRO A 177 19.01 16.96 -32.52
CA PRO A 177 20.17 17.30 -33.33
C PRO A 177 20.44 16.27 -34.45
N PHE A 178 20.52 16.75 -35.69
CA PHE A 178 21.45 16.20 -36.70
C PHE A 178 22.29 17.39 -37.22
N PRO A 179 23.60 17.21 -37.49
CA PRO A 179 24.51 18.31 -37.75
C PRO A 179 24.57 18.68 -39.24
N ASP A 180 24.90 19.95 -39.56
CA ASP A 180 25.42 20.29 -40.88
C ASP A 180 26.47 21.41 -40.88
N SER A 181 27.57 21.11 -41.57
CA SER A 181 28.56 21.94 -42.29
C SER A 181 28.76 23.45 -41.95
N ALA A 182 29.90 23.71 -41.30
CA ALA A 182 30.99 24.63 -41.70
C ALA A 182 30.72 25.99 -42.39
N SER A 183 31.35 27.06 -41.86
CA SER A 183 32.15 28.05 -42.62
C SER A 183 33.09 28.87 -41.71
N SER A 184 34.08 29.54 -42.30
CA SER A 184 35.25 30.16 -41.64
C SER A 184 35.18 31.69 -41.51
N GLU A 185 35.86 32.23 -40.49
CA GLU A 185 36.54 33.56 -40.37
C GLU A 185 37.07 33.60 -38.91
N GLU A 186 38.35 33.53 -38.55
CA GLU A 186 39.64 34.14 -38.99
C GLU A 186 39.94 35.51 -38.33
N LEU A 187 41.19 35.68 -37.86
CA LEU A 187 41.77 36.81 -37.09
C LEU A 187 41.30 36.92 -35.62
N ASP A 188 42.09 37.38 -34.64
CA ASP A 188 43.39 38.08 -34.72
C ASP A 188 44.34 37.76 -33.52
N VAL A 189 45.66 37.88 -33.73
CA VAL A 189 46.78 37.68 -32.76
C VAL A 189 47.95 38.52 -33.28
N PRO A 190 48.73 39.36 -32.51
CA PRO A 190 49.47 39.00 -31.28
C PRO A 190 49.66 40.24 -30.33
N PRO A 191 50.72 40.43 -29.50
CA PRO A 191 51.82 39.55 -29.07
C PRO A 191 52.09 39.50 -27.54
N ALA A 192 53.07 38.66 -27.21
CA ALA A 192 53.64 38.37 -25.89
C ALA A 192 54.22 39.55 -25.09
N ASP A 193 54.43 39.29 -23.79
CA ASP A 193 55.57 39.81 -23.02
C ASP A 193 56.33 38.60 -22.40
N THR A 194 57.59 38.78 -21.99
CA THR A 194 58.55 37.70 -21.71
C THR A 194 58.82 37.42 -20.23
N GLY A 195 59.41 36.25 -19.94
CA GLY A 195 59.77 35.83 -18.58
C GLY A 195 60.51 34.50 -18.57
N GLU A 196 61.80 34.52 -18.93
CA GLU A 196 62.71 33.36 -18.85
C GLU A 196 63.35 33.27 -17.45
N GLU A 197 63.57 32.06 -16.92
CA GLU A 197 64.89 31.51 -16.51
C GLU A 197 64.75 30.13 -15.82
N GLU A 198 65.86 29.39 -15.70
CA GLU A 198 65.94 27.93 -15.48
C GLU A 198 66.31 27.52 -14.01
N PRO A 199 67.00 26.38 -13.70
CA PRO A 199 66.37 25.07 -13.43
C PRO A 199 66.84 24.43 -12.08
N GLU A 200 67.04 23.09 -12.07
CA GLU A 200 67.63 22.23 -11.02
C GLU A 200 66.71 21.80 -9.84
N THR A 201 66.80 20.58 -9.27
CA THR A 201 67.58 19.35 -9.60
C THR A 201 66.84 18.07 -9.14
N TYR A 202 67.14 16.92 -9.76
CA TYR A 202 66.86 15.57 -9.22
C TYR A 202 68.12 14.97 -8.56
N PRO A 203 67.97 13.92 -7.72
CA PRO A 203 68.64 12.66 -8.05
C PRO A 203 67.83 11.37 -7.78
N ASP A 204 68.41 10.24 -8.21
CA ASP A 204 67.99 8.82 -8.19
C ASP A 204 67.15 8.30 -6.99
N GLY A 205 66.39 7.20 -7.11
CA GLY A 205 66.17 6.33 -8.28
C GLY A 205 66.37 4.82 -8.00
N THR A 206 65.52 3.96 -8.57
CA THR A 206 65.79 2.54 -8.94
C THR A 206 64.55 1.87 -9.54
N SER A 207 64.66 1.38 -10.79
CA SER A 207 63.79 0.33 -11.35
C SER A 207 64.50 -1.04 -11.26
N PRO A 208 63.84 -2.17 -11.58
CA PRO A 208 63.82 -2.59 -13.00
C PRO A 208 62.55 -3.33 -13.48
N LEU A 209 62.28 -3.22 -14.78
CA LEU A 209 61.50 -4.21 -15.55
C LEU A 209 62.41 -5.37 -15.99
N PRO A 210 61.85 -6.43 -16.62
CA PRO A 210 62.33 -6.73 -17.97
C PRO A 210 61.22 -7.11 -18.97
N ASP A 211 61.50 -6.85 -20.25
CA ASP A 211 60.62 -7.10 -21.40
C ASP A 211 60.60 -8.56 -21.88
N SER A 212 59.63 -8.90 -22.76
CA SER A 212 59.97 -9.41 -24.10
C SER A 212 58.74 -9.64 -25.02
N HIS A 213 58.80 -9.08 -26.22
CA HIS A 213 58.10 -9.59 -27.42
C HIS A 213 59.12 -10.30 -28.33
N PRO A 214 58.68 -11.21 -29.22
CA PRO A 214 58.64 -10.83 -30.64
C PRO A 214 57.36 -11.32 -31.36
N ASN A 215 57.31 -11.07 -32.68
CA ASN A 215 56.11 -11.10 -33.54
C ASN A 215 56.32 -12.01 -34.78
N SER A 216 55.28 -12.73 -35.25
CA SER A 216 55.01 -12.94 -36.68
C SER A 216 53.68 -13.68 -36.96
N ALA A 217 52.87 -13.07 -37.84
CA ALA A 217 51.60 -13.49 -38.46
C ALA A 217 51.39 -14.97 -38.90
N ALA A 218 50.11 -15.40 -38.89
CA ALA A 218 49.36 -15.79 -40.12
C ALA A 218 47.83 -15.92 -39.90
N ASP A 219 47.06 -15.57 -40.93
CA ASP A 219 45.71 -16.02 -41.37
C ASP A 219 44.38 -15.85 -40.57
N GLU A 220 43.40 -15.33 -41.34
CA GLU A 220 41.92 -15.50 -41.32
C GLU A 220 40.99 -14.76 -40.31
N PRO A 221 39.70 -14.53 -40.66
CA PRO A 221 39.00 -13.26 -40.36
C PRO A 221 37.72 -13.45 -39.46
N PRO A 222 36.75 -12.49 -39.37
CA PRO A 222 35.86 -12.39 -38.20
C PRO A 222 34.69 -13.38 -38.16
N VAL A 223 34.17 -13.61 -36.95
CA VAL A 223 32.96 -14.39 -36.69
C VAL A 223 31.90 -13.51 -36.00
N ASP A 224 30.67 -13.65 -36.47
CA ASP A 224 29.46 -12.95 -36.00
C ASP A 224 28.99 -13.47 -34.61
N VAL A 225 28.31 -12.62 -33.84
CA VAL A 225 27.86 -12.94 -32.46
C VAL A 225 26.37 -12.59 -32.29
N GLN A 226 25.51 -13.34 -32.98
CA GLN A 226 24.04 -13.30 -32.82
C GLN A 226 23.42 -14.69 -32.51
N GLU A 227 23.96 -15.50 -31.58
CA GLU A 227 23.33 -16.80 -31.27
C GLU A 227 23.40 -17.33 -29.81
N GLU A 228 23.06 -16.52 -28.79
CA GLU A 228 22.81 -17.05 -27.42
C GLU A 228 21.35 -16.94 -26.93
N THR A 229 20.53 -16.01 -27.42
CA THR A 229 19.14 -15.83 -26.93
C THR A 229 18.14 -16.87 -27.44
N ARG A 230 18.53 -17.74 -28.38
CA ARG A 230 17.61 -18.67 -29.06
C ARG A 230 17.42 -20.03 -28.37
N ALA A 231 18.30 -20.41 -27.44
CA ALA A 231 18.30 -21.74 -26.82
C ALA A 231 17.23 -21.92 -25.73
N VAL A 232 16.97 -20.90 -24.92
CA VAL A 232 16.10 -20.98 -23.74
C VAL A 232 14.62 -21.21 -24.12
N TYR A 233 14.15 -20.55 -25.18
CA TYR A 233 12.73 -20.47 -25.53
C TYR A 233 12.09 -21.80 -26.03
N LYS A 234 12.88 -22.87 -26.21
CA LYS A 234 12.38 -24.20 -26.61
C LYS A 234 12.23 -25.21 -25.47
N GLY A 235 12.65 -24.87 -24.24
CA GLY A 235 12.54 -25.78 -23.09
C GLY A 235 11.13 -25.86 -22.49
N LEU A 236 10.51 -24.71 -22.23
CA LEU A 236 9.31 -24.61 -21.37
C LEU A 236 8.00 -25.09 -22.02
N VAL A 237 7.87 -25.02 -23.35
CA VAL A 237 6.62 -25.39 -24.06
C VAL A 237 6.41 -26.92 -24.11
N LYS A 238 7.40 -27.74 -23.74
CA LYS A 238 7.37 -29.20 -23.94
C LYS A 238 7.04 -30.03 -22.68
N ALA A 239 6.50 -29.40 -21.64
CA ALA A 239 6.22 -30.04 -20.34
C ALA A 239 4.73 -30.20 -20.00
N PHE A 240 3.80 -29.73 -20.85
CA PHE A 240 2.36 -29.65 -20.53
C PHE A 240 1.42 -30.49 -21.42
N GLU A 241 1.96 -31.29 -22.35
CA GLU A 241 1.17 -32.21 -23.17
C GLU A 241 1.67 -33.65 -23.07
N SER A 242 0.71 -34.59 -22.97
CA SER A 242 0.88 -36.03 -22.65
C SER A 242 1.36 -36.33 -21.21
N ASN A 243 0.79 -37.29 -20.45
CA ASN A 243 -0.27 -38.27 -20.78
C ASN A 243 -1.14 -38.60 -19.53
N PRO A 244 -2.06 -39.60 -19.50
CA PRO A 244 -3.47 -39.32 -19.18
C PRO A 244 -3.95 -39.68 -17.76
N VAL A 245 -5.16 -39.21 -17.46
CA VAL A 245 -5.96 -39.47 -16.25
C VAL A 245 -6.58 -40.88 -16.23
N PRO A 246 -6.61 -41.56 -15.07
CA PRO A 246 -7.66 -42.51 -14.69
C PRO A 246 -8.67 -41.90 -13.69
N SER A 247 -9.93 -42.33 -13.77
CA SER A 247 -11.04 -41.98 -12.86
C SER A 247 -10.95 -42.75 -11.52
N GLU A 248 -11.73 -42.52 -10.44
CA GLU A 248 -13.13 -42.01 -10.29
C GLU A 248 -13.33 -41.07 -9.06
N HIS A 249 -14.59 -40.81 -8.70
CA HIS A 249 -15.09 -39.89 -7.65
C HIS A 249 -14.75 -40.32 -6.20
N GLY A 250 -14.91 -39.40 -5.23
CA GLY A 250 -14.99 -39.75 -3.79
C GLY A 250 -14.94 -38.54 -2.83
N ASP A 251 -16.10 -38.08 -2.38
CA ASP A 251 -16.32 -36.87 -1.57
C ASP A 251 -15.65 -36.78 -0.17
N ASP A 252 -15.47 -35.52 0.27
CA ASP A 252 -15.71 -35.00 1.65
C ASP A 252 -14.62 -35.03 2.77
N LYS A 253 -14.73 -34.00 3.63
CA LYS A 253 -14.33 -33.89 5.06
C LYS A 253 -12.88 -34.03 5.58
N THR A 254 -12.30 -32.84 5.80
CA THR A 254 -11.80 -32.31 7.11
C THR A 254 -10.50 -32.81 7.79
N THR A 255 -9.96 -31.88 8.59
CA THR A 255 -9.06 -32.01 9.77
C THR A 255 -7.56 -32.31 9.58
N ASN A 256 -6.78 -31.34 10.09
CA ASN A 256 -5.55 -31.47 10.89
C ASN A 256 -4.29 -32.16 10.32
N SER A 257 -3.29 -31.32 10.05
CA SER A 257 -1.96 -31.32 10.73
C SER A 257 -1.01 -32.53 10.55
N ILE A 258 0.25 -32.32 10.96
CA ILE A 258 1.41 -33.24 10.89
C ILE A 258 1.90 -33.39 9.44
N ASP A 259 3.03 -32.80 9.01
CA ASP A 259 4.44 -32.89 9.45
C ASP A 259 5.09 -34.29 9.31
N GLU A 260 6.41 -34.28 9.16
CA GLU A 260 7.33 -35.42 9.14
C GLU A 260 7.10 -36.59 8.15
N ALA A 261 8.05 -36.70 7.22
CA ALA A 261 8.53 -37.99 6.73
C ALA A 261 10.08 -38.01 6.77
N TYR A 262 10.66 -39.19 6.98
CA TYR A 262 12.12 -39.46 6.97
C TYR A 262 12.97 -39.02 8.17
N GLN A 263 12.65 -39.51 9.38
CA GLN A 263 13.69 -40.12 10.24
C GLN A 263 13.21 -41.41 10.92
N SER A 264 14.09 -42.40 11.03
CA SER A 264 13.96 -43.67 11.76
C SER A 264 15.32 -44.37 11.76
N LEU A 265 15.86 -44.95 12.84
CA LEU A 265 15.36 -45.08 14.21
C LEU A 265 16.57 -45.24 15.16
N THR A 266 16.49 -44.73 16.39
CA THR A 266 17.36 -45.11 17.53
C THR A 266 16.55 -45.09 18.83
N GLN A 267 17.05 -45.79 19.88
CA GLN A 267 16.48 -45.87 21.25
C GLN A 267 15.14 -46.67 21.36
N GLN A 268 14.78 -47.32 22.49
CA GLN A 268 15.55 -47.64 23.71
C GLN A 268 15.06 -48.93 24.44
N ASP A 269 15.76 -49.26 25.54
CA ASP A 269 15.61 -50.33 26.53
C ASP A 269 14.22 -50.94 26.85
N ASN A 270 14.22 -52.26 27.11
CA ASN A 270 13.97 -52.79 28.47
C ASN A 270 14.40 -54.26 28.67
N ARG A 271 14.60 -54.68 29.94
CA ARG A 271 14.78 -56.08 30.38
C ARG A 271 13.50 -56.58 31.11
N PRO A 272 13.33 -57.88 31.42
CA PRO A 272 13.88 -58.41 32.69
C PRO A 272 14.36 -59.89 32.72
N VAL A 273 15.37 -60.14 33.57
CA VAL A 273 15.56 -61.28 34.51
C VAL A 273 15.54 -62.75 33.99
N PHE A 274 16.69 -63.43 34.10
CA PHE A 274 16.91 -64.50 35.11
C PHE A 274 18.41 -64.81 35.35
N ASP A 275 18.77 -65.16 36.59
CA ASP A 275 20.09 -65.68 37.01
C ASP A 275 20.22 -67.20 36.73
N GLY A 276 21.39 -67.87 36.75
CA GLY A 276 22.79 -67.48 36.99
C GLY A 276 23.69 -68.69 37.38
N LEU A 277 24.95 -68.42 37.77
CA LEU A 277 25.99 -69.29 38.43
C LEU A 277 27.17 -69.84 37.61
N GLY A 278 28.35 -69.89 38.27
CA GLY A 278 29.61 -70.57 37.85
C GLY A 278 30.44 -69.81 36.79
N SER A 279 31.53 -69.07 37.04
CA SER A 279 32.70 -69.16 37.95
C SER A 279 34.00 -69.65 37.28
N ASP A 280 35.10 -69.03 37.69
CA ASP A 280 36.51 -69.43 37.57
C ASP A 280 37.30 -69.30 36.24
N LYS A 281 38.35 -68.49 36.34
CA LYS A 281 39.59 -68.46 35.53
C LYS A 281 40.55 -69.61 35.99
N PRO A 282 41.71 -69.90 35.35
CA PRO A 282 42.38 -69.18 34.25
C PRO A 282 42.95 -70.06 33.09
N GLN A 283 43.56 -69.37 32.13
CA GLN A 283 44.68 -69.82 31.26
C GLN A 283 45.86 -70.40 32.11
N PRO A 284 46.84 -71.18 31.56
CA PRO A 284 47.51 -70.86 30.29
C PRO A 284 48.16 -71.99 29.41
N GLU A 285 48.57 -71.56 28.21
CA GLU A 285 49.83 -71.88 27.49
C GLU A 285 50.16 -73.23 26.80
N SER A 286 51.08 -73.07 25.83
CA SER A 286 51.97 -74.05 25.16
C SER A 286 51.46 -74.87 23.93
N LYS A 287 52.36 -75.02 22.95
CA LYS A 287 52.27 -75.80 21.69
C LYS A 287 53.49 -76.76 21.61
N PRO A 288 53.54 -77.75 20.70
CA PRO A 288 52.50 -78.68 20.26
C PRO A 288 52.89 -80.14 20.67
N PRO A 289 53.67 -81.00 19.95
CA PRO A 289 53.87 -81.27 18.52
C PRO A 289 53.36 -82.66 18.01
N GLN A 290 53.40 -82.83 16.69
CA GLN A 290 53.40 -84.08 15.89
C GLN A 290 53.28 -85.47 16.59
N ARG A 291 52.32 -86.30 16.16
CA ARG A 291 52.55 -87.34 15.12
C ARG A 291 51.29 -88.12 14.71
N ASN A 292 51.32 -88.68 13.50
CA ASN A 292 50.30 -89.59 12.97
C ASN A 292 50.30 -90.93 13.74
N GLY A 293 49.12 -91.47 14.05
CA GLY A 293 48.93 -92.80 14.64
C GLY A 293 47.79 -93.57 13.97
N PRO A 294 47.99 -94.82 13.49
CA PRO A 294 47.00 -95.55 12.70
C PRO A 294 46.17 -96.58 13.50
N LEU A 295 44.95 -96.82 13.02
CA LEU A 295 44.08 -97.96 13.31
C LEU A 295 43.44 -98.38 11.96
N TYR A 296 43.14 -99.65 11.64
CA TYR A 296 42.81 -100.81 12.48
C TYR A 296 43.52 -102.12 12.05
N LYS A 297 43.39 -103.20 12.85
CA LYS A 297 43.84 -104.59 12.56
C LYS A 297 42.72 -105.40 11.84
N ALA A 298 42.79 -106.67 11.44
CA ALA A 298 43.65 -107.86 11.70
C ALA A 298 43.64 -108.81 10.44
N LEU A 299 44.31 -109.97 10.28
CA LEU A 299 44.52 -111.23 11.07
C LEU A 299 45.92 -111.85 10.70
N SER A 300 46.78 -112.31 11.63
CA SER A 300 47.03 -113.71 12.13
C SER A 300 47.26 -114.83 11.09
N ALA A 301 48.10 -115.87 11.26
CA ALA A 301 49.27 -116.24 12.12
C ALA A 301 49.84 -117.59 11.56
N TYR A 302 51.14 -117.82 11.31
CA TYR A 302 52.31 -118.20 12.15
C TYR A 302 52.23 -119.46 13.06
N ILE A 303 52.90 -120.55 12.64
CA ILE A 303 53.24 -121.85 13.31
C ILE A 303 54.45 -122.46 12.52
N ALA A 304 55.47 -123.20 13.01
CA ALA A 304 56.11 -123.43 14.32
C ALA A 304 57.57 -124.00 14.11
N MET A 305 58.04 -125.03 14.84
CA MET A 305 59.48 -125.43 14.91
C MET A 305 59.80 -126.96 15.08
N CYS A 306 60.96 -127.38 14.51
CA CYS A 306 61.98 -128.35 15.02
C CYS A 306 61.89 -129.92 14.96
N ALA A 307 63.10 -130.53 15.14
CA ALA A 307 63.46 -131.92 15.61
C ALA A 307 63.66 -133.09 14.59
N ILE A 308 64.55 -134.13 14.72
CA ILE A 308 65.83 -134.39 15.47
C ILE A 308 66.57 -135.73 15.04
N LEU A 309 67.93 -135.76 15.06
CA LEU A 309 69.00 -136.82 15.28
C LEU A 309 69.02 -138.30 14.71
N VAL A 310 70.23 -138.94 14.86
CA VAL A 310 70.63 -140.40 14.87
C VAL A 310 70.98 -141.06 13.50
N GLY A 311 71.93 -142.00 13.29
CA GLY A 311 72.90 -142.77 14.15
C GLY A 311 74.00 -143.55 13.34
N VAL A 312 74.74 -144.52 13.94
CA VAL A 312 76.01 -145.12 13.40
C VAL A 312 76.15 -146.66 13.60
N GLY A 313 76.83 -147.39 12.67
CA GLY A 313 77.37 -148.77 12.79
C GLY A 313 77.48 -149.51 11.42
N PHE A 314 78.45 -150.34 10.99
CA PHE A 314 79.70 -150.98 11.51
C PHE A 314 79.61 -152.42 12.08
N TRP A 315 80.20 -153.45 11.41
CA TRP A 315 80.69 -154.76 11.94
C TRP A 315 81.49 -155.59 10.88
N ALA A 316 82.16 -156.70 11.25
CA ALA A 316 83.06 -157.52 10.37
C ALA A 316 83.15 -159.04 10.68
N HIS A 317 83.58 -159.86 9.70
CA HIS A 317 84.02 -161.28 9.77
C HIS A 317 84.62 -161.69 8.38
N ASP A 318 85.58 -162.60 8.12
CA ASP A 318 86.44 -163.59 8.84
C ASP A 318 86.05 -165.11 8.79
N LEU A 319 87.09 -165.98 8.77
CA LEU A 319 87.14 -167.46 8.73
C LEU A 319 86.72 -168.15 7.39
N THR A 320 87.22 -169.34 6.97
CA THR A 320 88.07 -170.38 7.60
C THR A 320 88.97 -171.14 6.58
N LYS A 321 89.82 -172.10 7.04
CA LYS A 321 90.84 -172.86 6.26
C LYS A 321 90.40 -174.28 5.84
N THR A 322 91.07 -174.87 4.83
CA THR A 322 91.47 -176.30 4.79
C THR A 322 92.72 -176.54 3.90
N SER A 323 93.62 -177.43 4.35
CA SER A 323 94.78 -178.01 3.61
C SER A 323 94.38 -179.37 2.97
N PRO A 324 95.24 -180.19 2.29
CA PRO A 324 96.70 -180.16 2.08
C PRO A 324 97.13 -180.25 0.57
N SER A 325 98.40 -180.11 0.18
CA SER A 325 99.52 -181.03 0.43
C SER A 325 100.88 -180.34 0.31
N ALA A 326 101.86 -180.77 1.12
CA ALA A 326 103.16 -180.11 1.19
C ALA A 326 104.12 -180.56 0.08
N GLN A 327 104.65 -179.59 -0.66
CA GLN A 327 106.01 -179.66 -1.20
C GLN A 327 106.84 -178.60 -0.47
N THR A 328 107.96 -179.00 0.11
CA THR A 328 108.83 -178.08 0.85
C THR A 328 109.58 -177.18 -0.14
N MET A 329 109.22 -175.90 -0.18
CA MET A 329 110.02 -174.87 -0.87
C MET A 329 111.47 -174.93 -0.40
N THR A 330 112.40 -174.67 -1.31
CA THR A 330 113.83 -174.58 -1.00
C THR A 330 114.15 -173.27 -0.29
N GLU A 331 115.22 -173.24 0.52
CA GLU A 331 115.68 -172.01 1.21
C GLU A 331 115.96 -170.86 0.21
N THR A 332 116.34 -171.21 -1.03
CA THR A 332 116.53 -170.29 -2.15
C THR A 332 115.26 -169.55 -2.58
N GLU A 333 114.09 -170.16 -2.45
CA GLU A 333 112.82 -169.58 -2.92
C GLU A 333 112.20 -168.65 -1.86
N GLN A 334 112.23 -169.02 -0.58
CA GLN A 334 111.78 -168.14 0.52
C GLN A 334 112.55 -166.82 0.52
N ARG A 335 113.88 -166.87 0.32
CA ARG A 335 114.74 -165.68 0.31
C ARG A 335 114.42 -164.71 -0.85
N ALA A 336 113.85 -165.23 -1.95
CA ALA A 336 113.41 -164.43 -3.09
C ALA A 336 112.03 -163.78 -2.86
N ASP A 337 111.14 -164.44 -2.12
CA ASP A 337 109.85 -163.91 -1.65
C ASP A 337 110.07 -162.74 -0.69
N ASP A 338 110.88 -162.93 0.37
CA ASP A 338 111.22 -161.87 1.35
C ASP A 338 111.83 -160.62 0.69
N THR A 339 112.74 -160.81 -0.26
CA THR A 339 113.40 -159.70 -0.97
C THR A 339 112.39 -158.91 -1.83
N ALA A 340 111.41 -159.59 -2.43
CA ALA A 340 110.37 -158.95 -3.20
C ALA A 340 109.33 -158.24 -2.31
N TRP A 341 108.95 -158.84 -1.18
CA TRP A 341 108.09 -158.21 -0.19
C TRP A 341 108.70 -156.92 0.36
N ALA A 342 109.95 -156.98 0.82
CA ALA A 342 110.66 -155.80 1.33
C ALA A 342 110.76 -154.66 0.30
N THR A 343 110.79 -154.99 -1.00
CA THR A 343 110.75 -154.00 -2.09
C THR A 343 109.34 -153.40 -2.27
N ALA A 344 108.29 -154.22 -2.21
CA ALA A 344 106.92 -153.77 -2.33
C ALA A 344 106.45 -152.95 -1.12
N ASP A 345 106.79 -153.38 0.10
CA ASP A 345 106.38 -152.68 1.31
C ASP A 345 107.11 -151.34 1.49
N LYS A 346 108.40 -151.27 1.13
CA LYS A 346 109.17 -150.02 1.16
C LYS A 346 108.66 -148.96 0.17
N THR A 347 107.90 -149.34 -0.85
CA THR A 347 107.18 -148.40 -1.72
C THR A 347 105.73 -148.15 -1.29
N ALA A 348 105.22 -148.90 -0.30
CA ALA A 348 103.96 -148.70 0.42
C ALA A 348 102.74 -148.35 -0.46
N SER A 349 102.67 -148.90 -1.68
CA SER A 349 101.71 -148.47 -2.70
C SER A 349 100.92 -149.63 -3.30
N LYS A 350 99.63 -149.41 -3.57
CA LYS A 350 98.75 -150.44 -4.15
C LYS A 350 99.30 -151.12 -5.42
N PRO A 351 99.95 -150.41 -6.37
CA PRO A 351 100.53 -151.05 -7.55
C PRO A 351 101.70 -151.99 -7.22
N ALA A 352 102.59 -151.60 -6.30
CA ALA A 352 103.73 -152.43 -5.92
C ALA A 352 103.30 -153.67 -5.12
N LEU A 353 102.38 -153.49 -4.16
CA LEU A 353 101.81 -154.58 -3.36
C LEU A 353 101.05 -155.59 -4.25
N ARG A 354 100.34 -155.14 -5.29
CA ARG A 354 99.72 -156.01 -6.31
C ARG A 354 100.75 -156.73 -7.18
N THR A 355 101.85 -156.07 -7.55
CA THR A 355 102.94 -156.69 -8.32
C THR A 355 103.63 -157.80 -7.51
N TYR A 356 103.77 -157.63 -6.19
CA TYR A 356 104.24 -158.67 -5.28
C TYR A 356 103.26 -159.86 -5.22
N LEU A 357 101.99 -159.60 -4.94
CA LEU A 357 100.92 -160.62 -4.89
C LEU A 357 100.85 -161.49 -6.16
N ASN A 358 100.97 -160.88 -7.34
CA ASN A 358 100.96 -161.60 -8.62
C ASN A 358 102.21 -162.47 -8.84
N ARG A 359 103.32 -162.20 -8.16
CA ARG A 359 104.60 -162.90 -8.35
C ARG A 359 104.81 -164.03 -7.33
N TYR A 360 104.29 -163.88 -6.13
CA TYR A 360 104.35 -164.87 -5.05
C TYR A 360 102.94 -165.11 -4.48
N PRO A 361 102.04 -165.78 -5.23
CA PRO A 361 100.62 -165.94 -4.84
C PRO A 361 100.44 -166.85 -3.60
N GLU A 362 101.42 -167.70 -3.31
CA GLU A 362 101.50 -168.53 -2.09
C GLU A 362 102.65 -168.04 -1.16
N GLY A 363 103.17 -166.84 -1.40
CA GLY A 363 104.22 -166.21 -0.59
C GLY A 363 103.76 -165.85 0.82
N GLN A 364 104.70 -165.78 1.76
CA GLN A 364 104.36 -165.69 3.18
C GLN A 364 103.72 -164.34 3.57
N HIS A 365 103.94 -163.28 2.79
CA HIS A 365 103.45 -161.92 3.06
C HIS A 365 102.15 -161.55 2.30
N VAL A 366 101.55 -162.50 1.57
CA VAL A 366 100.30 -162.30 0.78
C VAL A 366 99.15 -161.71 1.59
N ALA A 367 99.01 -162.11 2.86
CA ALA A 367 97.96 -161.58 3.74
C ALA A 367 98.20 -160.11 4.10
N GLU A 368 99.44 -159.72 4.41
CA GLU A 368 99.77 -158.34 4.76
C GLU A 368 99.68 -157.41 3.54
N ALA A 369 100.11 -157.88 2.36
CA ALA A 369 99.98 -157.14 1.11
C ALA A 369 98.51 -156.73 0.82
N HIS A 370 97.56 -157.64 1.04
CA HIS A 370 96.13 -157.34 0.93
C HIS A 370 95.64 -156.34 1.99
N GLN A 371 96.08 -156.46 3.26
CA GLN A 371 95.71 -155.50 4.31
C GLN A 371 96.23 -154.08 4.02
N ARG A 372 97.49 -153.94 3.59
CA ARG A 372 98.08 -152.64 3.19
C ARG A 372 97.31 -152.01 2.02
N ILE A 373 96.91 -152.80 1.01
CA ILE A 373 96.06 -152.33 -0.11
C ILE A 373 94.70 -151.81 0.38
N ALA A 374 94.06 -152.51 1.32
CA ALA A 374 92.77 -152.12 1.89
C ALA A 374 92.87 -150.83 2.73
N ALA A 375 93.91 -150.70 3.56
CA ALA A 375 94.16 -149.50 4.36
C ALA A 375 94.33 -148.24 3.48
N LEU A 376 95.15 -148.34 2.43
CA LEU A 376 95.31 -147.28 1.41
C LEU A 376 93.99 -147.00 0.65
N GLY A 377 93.06 -147.97 0.60
CA GLY A 377 91.71 -147.80 0.04
C GLY A 377 90.80 -146.94 0.92
N ALA A 378 90.81 -147.20 2.22
CA ALA A 378 90.05 -146.42 3.20
C ALA A 378 90.52 -144.96 3.25
N GLU A 379 91.83 -144.72 3.17
CA GLU A 379 92.39 -143.37 3.30
C GLU A 379 92.10 -142.47 2.08
N GLU A 380 92.22 -143.01 0.86
CA GLU A 380 91.79 -142.32 -0.37
C GLU A 380 90.30 -141.95 -0.34
N ALA A 381 89.45 -142.79 0.28
CA ALA A 381 88.02 -142.53 0.38
C ALA A 381 87.71 -141.38 1.35
N LYS A 382 88.39 -141.30 2.50
CA LYS A 382 88.27 -140.16 3.45
C LYS A 382 88.62 -138.83 2.77
N GLN A 383 89.75 -138.77 2.06
CA GLN A 383 90.22 -137.53 1.43
C GLN A 383 89.27 -136.99 0.36
N ARG A 384 88.61 -137.88 -0.40
CA ARG A 384 87.55 -137.47 -1.37
C ARG A 384 86.29 -136.94 -0.68
N ALA A 385 85.92 -137.49 0.48
CA ALA A 385 84.77 -137.01 1.24
C ALA A 385 85.01 -135.60 1.84
N ASP A 386 86.23 -135.36 2.33
CA ASP A 386 86.72 -134.06 2.81
C ASP A 386 86.66 -132.98 1.72
N ASP A 387 87.30 -133.20 0.56
CA ASP A 387 87.28 -132.26 -0.58
C ASP A 387 85.85 -131.93 -1.05
N THR A 388 84.97 -132.94 -1.08
CA THR A 388 83.57 -132.78 -1.48
C THR A 388 82.81 -131.91 -0.49
N ALA A 389 83.03 -132.10 0.81
CA ALA A 389 82.40 -131.32 1.86
C ALA A 389 82.91 -129.87 1.94
N TRP A 390 84.22 -129.66 1.75
CA TRP A 390 84.81 -128.33 1.62
C TRP A 390 84.21 -127.57 0.43
N THR A 391 84.11 -128.23 -0.73
CA THR A 391 83.50 -127.66 -1.93
C THR A 391 82.03 -127.28 -1.70
N ALA A 392 81.28 -128.10 -0.95
CA ALA A 392 79.89 -127.80 -0.58
C ALA A 392 79.78 -126.59 0.37
N ALA A 393 80.62 -126.51 1.41
CA ALA A 393 80.66 -125.37 2.32
C ALA A 393 81.03 -124.07 1.58
N GLY A 394 82.04 -124.15 0.70
CA GLY A 394 82.53 -123.05 -0.12
C GLY A 394 81.48 -122.37 -0.99
N LYS A 395 80.48 -123.13 -1.50
CA LYS A 395 79.37 -122.56 -2.31
C LYS A 395 78.53 -121.51 -1.59
N THR A 396 78.44 -121.58 -0.26
CA THR A 396 77.69 -120.59 0.55
C THR A 396 78.58 -119.45 1.04
N ALA A 397 79.90 -119.68 1.11
CA ALA A 397 80.89 -118.89 1.84
C ALA A 397 80.49 -118.55 3.30
N ALA A 398 79.45 -119.17 3.85
CA ALA A 398 78.79 -118.71 5.07
C ALA A 398 79.43 -119.32 6.32
N LYS A 399 79.63 -118.47 7.32
CA LYS A 399 80.19 -118.80 8.65
C LYS A 399 79.58 -120.06 9.31
N PRO A 400 78.24 -120.32 9.27
CA PRO A 400 77.69 -121.59 9.77
C PRO A 400 78.13 -122.82 8.97
N ALA A 401 78.13 -122.75 7.63
CA ALA A 401 78.50 -123.87 6.78
C ALA A 401 79.99 -124.22 6.90
N LEU A 402 80.85 -123.21 7.08
CA LEU A 402 82.28 -123.40 7.37
C LEU A 402 82.50 -124.06 8.75
N ARG A 403 81.67 -123.77 9.75
CA ARG A 403 81.69 -124.48 11.05
C ARG A 403 81.23 -125.93 10.91
N THR A 404 80.11 -126.20 10.22
CA THR A 404 79.63 -127.57 9.95
C THR A 404 80.65 -128.42 9.18
N TYR A 405 81.49 -127.80 8.33
CA TYR A 405 82.63 -128.48 7.71
C TYR A 405 83.72 -128.85 8.73
N LEU A 406 84.16 -127.90 9.56
CA LEU A 406 85.15 -128.13 10.62
C LEU A 406 84.72 -129.20 11.63
N ASP A 407 83.45 -129.18 12.05
CA ASP A 407 82.90 -130.14 13.02
C ASP A 407 82.87 -131.58 12.46
N ARG A 408 82.77 -131.74 11.13
CA ARG A 408 82.72 -133.04 10.46
C ARG A 408 84.09 -133.55 10.00
N TYR A 409 85.03 -132.65 9.70
CA TYR A 409 86.38 -132.97 9.24
C TYR A 409 87.44 -132.20 10.07
N PRO A 410 87.58 -132.49 11.37
CA PRO A 410 88.47 -131.73 12.27
C PRO A 410 89.96 -131.88 11.93
N GLU A 411 90.32 -132.95 11.22
CA GLU A 411 91.66 -133.23 10.69
C GLU A 411 91.69 -133.15 9.14
N GLY A 412 90.66 -132.51 8.53
CA GLY A 412 90.55 -132.32 7.09
C GLY A 412 91.57 -131.32 6.52
N ARG A 413 91.90 -131.45 5.24
CA ARG A 413 92.98 -130.67 4.60
C ARG A 413 92.65 -129.19 4.44
N HIS A 414 91.39 -128.80 4.53
CA HIS A 414 90.93 -127.42 4.36
C HIS A 414 90.56 -126.73 5.68
N VAL A 415 90.87 -127.35 6.83
CA VAL A 415 90.58 -126.84 8.19
C VAL A 415 91.08 -125.42 8.40
N ASP A 416 92.34 -125.13 8.05
CA ASP A 416 92.89 -123.79 8.28
C ASP A 416 92.33 -122.75 7.31
N ALA A 417 92.00 -123.14 6.07
CA ALA A 417 91.30 -122.28 5.12
C ALA A 417 89.86 -121.95 5.58
N ALA A 418 89.17 -122.91 6.23
CA ALA A 418 87.87 -122.69 6.84
C ALA A 418 87.95 -121.74 8.05
N ARG A 419 88.94 -121.93 8.93
CA ARG A 419 89.22 -121.05 10.08
C ARG A 419 89.54 -119.63 9.65
N GLN A 420 90.43 -119.44 8.66
CA GLN A 420 90.78 -118.12 8.12
C GLN A 420 89.56 -117.39 7.56
N ARG A 421 88.68 -118.08 6.81
CA ARG A 421 87.44 -117.50 6.29
C ARG A 421 86.46 -117.11 7.39
N ILE A 422 86.31 -117.93 8.44
CA ILE A 422 85.47 -117.58 9.61
C ILE A 422 86.01 -116.34 10.32
N ALA A 423 87.33 -116.27 10.55
CA ALA A 423 87.97 -115.13 11.20
C ALA A 423 87.84 -113.82 10.38
N ALA A 424 87.95 -113.90 9.05
CA ALA A 424 87.74 -112.75 8.17
C ALA A 424 86.28 -112.23 8.22
N LEU A 425 85.29 -113.13 8.25
CA LEU A 425 83.88 -112.77 8.41
C LEU A 425 83.60 -112.20 9.82
N GLU A 426 84.26 -112.71 10.86
CA GLU A 426 84.13 -112.19 12.24
C GLU A 426 84.77 -110.80 12.40
N ALA A 427 85.89 -110.52 11.73
CA ALA A 427 86.49 -109.19 11.69
C ALA A 427 85.62 -108.17 10.92
N GLU A 428 84.84 -108.62 9.94
CA GLU A 428 83.93 -107.75 9.19
C GLU A 428 82.61 -107.50 9.96
N GLU A 429 82.06 -108.52 10.63
CA GLU A 429 80.92 -108.36 11.55
C GLU A 429 81.21 -107.36 12.69
N THR A 430 82.45 -107.29 13.21
CA THR A 430 82.80 -106.36 14.29
C THR A 430 82.94 -104.91 13.81
N LYS A 431 83.55 -104.67 12.63
CA LYS A 431 83.56 -103.33 12.01
C LYS A 431 82.15 -102.79 11.79
N GLN A 432 81.25 -103.59 11.22
CA GLN A 432 79.89 -103.15 10.90
C GLN A 432 79.07 -102.82 12.16
N ARG A 433 79.28 -103.55 13.27
CA ARG A 433 78.70 -103.20 14.57
C ARG A 433 79.27 -101.90 15.14
N ALA A 434 80.56 -101.61 14.95
CA ALA A 434 81.16 -100.36 15.39
C ALA A 434 80.62 -99.15 14.62
N ASP A 435 80.47 -99.27 13.29
CA ASP A 435 79.85 -98.27 12.42
C ASP A 435 78.37 -97.99 12.78
N ASP A 436 77.56 -99.04 12.96
CA ASP A 436 76.17 -98.90 13.42
C ASP A 436 76.06 -98.20 14.79
N THR A 437 76.99 -98.49 15.70
CA THR A 437 77.04 -97.86 17.04
C THR A 437 77.43 -96.40 16.95
N ALA A 438 78.48 -96.06 16.18
CA ALA A 438 78.92 -94.68 15.98
C ALA A 438 77.87 -93.82 15.25
N TRP A 439 77.13 -94.41 14.30
CA TRP A 439 76.00 -93.76 13.65
C TRP A 439 74.84 -93.51 14.63
N ALA A 440 74.52 -94.48 15.50
CA ALA A 440 73.50 -94.31 16.53
C ALA A 440 73.87 -93.21 17.54
N GLU A 441 75.15 -93.11 17.94
CA GLU A 441 75.69 -92.02 18.77
C GLU A 441 75.49 -90.65 18.12
N ALA A 442 75.93 -90.47 16.87
CA ALA A 442 75.77 -89.21 16.14
C ALA A 442 74.29 -88.85 15.91
N GLY A 443 73.44 -89.86 15.71
CA GLY A 443 71.99 -89.73 15.58
C GLY A 443 71.28 -89.17 16.83
N LYS A 444 71.87 -89.28 18.03
CA LYS A 444 71.27 -88.75 19.29
C LYS A 444 71.09 -87.24 19.26
N THR A 445 72.03 -86.52 18.66
CA THR A 445 71.93 -85.06 18.51
C THR A 445 71.55 -84.65 17.08
N ALA A 446 71.88 -85.47 16.09
CA ALA A 446 71.74 -85.19 14.65
C ALA A 446 72.36 -83.85 14.20
N THR A 447 73.30 -83.31 14.99
CA THR A 447 73.96 -82.03 14.72
C THR A 447 75.13 -82.17 13.76
N LYS A 448 75.43 -81.08 13.05
CA LYS A 448 76.53 -80.97 12.10
C LYS A 448 77.91 -81.36 12.70
N PRO A 449 78.30 -80.95 13.93
CA PRO A 449 79.54 -81.44 14.56
C PRO A 449 79.52 -82.95 14.83
N ALA A 450 78.44 -83.49 15.39
CA ALA A 450 78.35 -84.93 15.70
C ALA A 450 78.40 -85.80 14.44
N LEU A 451 77.78 -85.34 13.35
CA LEU A 451 77.83 -86.02 12.04
C LEU A 451 79.21 -85.90 11.36
N ARG A 452 79.96 -84.82 11.61
CA ARG A 452 81.36 -84.69 11.15
C ARG A 452 82.28 -85.62 11.95
N ILE A 453 82.17 -85.65 13.27
CA ILE A 453 82.91 -86.59 14.15
C ILE A 453 82.70 -88.04 13.71
N TYR A 454 81.46 -88.44 13.37
CA TYR A 454 81.19 -89.77 12.80
C TYR A 454 81.95 -90.02 11.48
N LEU A 455 82.02 -89.04 10.58
CA LEU A 455 82.76 -89.14 9.31
C LEU A 455 84.29 -89.14 9.48
N ASP A 456 84.80 -88.47 10.51
CA ASP A 456 86.24 -88.42 10.81
C ASP A 456 86.74 -89.80 11.33
N TYR A 457 85.88 -90.55 12.02
CA TYR A 457 86.19 -91.91 12.50
C TYR A 457 85.75 -93.05 11.56
N GLN A 458 84.82 -92.82 10.63
CA GLN A 458 84.30 -93.84 9.70
C GLN A 458 84.40 -93.38 8.24
N THR A 459 85.42 -93.86 7.52
CA THR A 459 85.69 -93.49 6.12
C THR A 459 84.84 -94.25 5.11
N GLU A 460 84.55 -95.53 5.37
CA GLU A 460 83.92 -96.47 4.42
C GLU A 460 82.63 -97.12 4.98
N GLY A 461 82.08 -96.57 6.08
CA GLY A 461 80.88 -97.07 6.75
C GLY A 461 79.57 -96.92 5.96
N ARG A 462 78.58 -97.75 6.29
CA ARG A 462 77.29 -97.89 5.57
C ARG A 462 76.38 -96.66 5.70
N HIS A 463 76.64 -95.76 6.65
CA HIS A 463 75.89 -94.51 6.84
C HIS A 463 76.67 -93.25 6.44
N VAL A 464 77.92 -93.37 5.98
CA VAL A 464 78.78 -92.24 5.51
C VAL A 464 78.06 -91.36 4.49
N ALA A 465 77.38 -91.96 3.51
CA ALA A 465 76.61 -91.23 2.51
C ALA A 465 75.43 -90.43 3.13
N LYS A 466 74.73 -91.01 4.12
CA LYS A 466 73.62 -90.36 4.83
C LYS A 466 74.12 -89.22 5.72
N ALA A 467 75.26 -89.41 6.39
CA ALA A 467 75.90 -88.37 7.20
C ALA A 467 76.26 -87.15 6.34
N ARG A 468 76.91 -87.36 5.19
CA ARG A 468 77.22 -86.30 4.22
C ARG A 468 75.96 -85.59 3.70
N GLN A 469 74.93 -86.35 3.31
CA GLN A 469 73.65 -85.78 2.86
C GLN A 469 72.98 -84.95 3.96
N ARG A 470 73.02 -85.39 5.22
CA ARG A 470 72.43 -84.68 6.35
C ARG A 470 73.22 -83.41 6.72
N ILE A 471 74.55 -83.44 6.64
CA ILE A 471 75.40 -82.24 6.79
C ILE A 471 75.09 -81.22 5.71
N ALA A 472 75.03 -81.63 4.43
CA ALA A 472 74.71 -80.75 3.32
C ALA A 472 73.30 -80.12 3.45
N ALA A 473 72.32 -80.88 3.95
CA ALA A 473 70.98 -80.36 4.23
C ALA A 473 70.97 -79.33 5.39
N LEU A 474 71.78 -79.53 6.43
CA LEU A 474 71.95 -78.54 7.51
C LEU A 474 72.71 -77.30 7.04
N GLU A 475 73.72 -77.46 6.17
CA GLU A 475 74.47 -76.35 5.57
C GLU A 475 73.62 -75.50 4.63
N ALA A 476 72.74 -76.13 3.83
CA ALA A 476 71.76 -75.45 2.99
C ALA A 476 70.65 -74.73 3.77
N GLU A 477 70.46 -75.06 5.05
CA GLU A 477 69.51 -74.41 5.95
C GLU A 477 70.20 -73.25 6.71
N GLU A 478 71.44 -73.44 7.19
CA GLU A 478 72.28 -72.36 7.73
C GLU A 478 72.48 -71.20 6.73
N THR A 479 72.62 -71.47 5.42
CA THR A 479 72.80 -70.41 4.42
C THR A 479 71.51 -69.62 4.15
N LYS A 480 70.34 -70.28 4.12
CA LYS A 480 69.05 -69.59 4.04
C LYS A 480 68.82 -68.67 5.24
N GLN A 481 69.06 -69.18 6.44
CA GLN A 481 68.85 -68.41 7.68
C GLN A 481 69.78 -67.19 7.75
N ARG A 482 71.05 -67.33 7.32
CA ARG A 482 71.95 -66.16 7.18
C ARG A 482 71.48 -65.16 6.12
N ALA A 483 70.91 -65.61 5.00
CA ALA A 483 70.37 -64.72 3.97
C ALA A 483 69.12 -63.96 4.46
N ASP A 484 68.26 -64.63 5.22
CA ASP A 484 67.08 -64.03 5.88
C ASP A 484 67.48 -63.01 6.95
N ASP A 485 68.41 -63.36 7.85
CA ASP A 485 68.97 -62.44 8.85
C ASP A 485 69.64 -61.21 8.20
N THR A 486 70.32 -61.39 7.06
CA THR A 486 70.97 -60.29 6.33
C THR A 486 69.95 -59.38 5.65
N ALA A 487 68.93 -59.95 5.01
CA ALA A 487 67.85 -59.18 4.38
C ALA A 487 67.02 -58.41 5.42
N TRP A 488 66.79 -59.01 6.60
CA TRP A 488 66.13 -58.36 7.72
C TRP A 488 66.95 -57.18 8.26
N ALA A 489 68.26 -57.38 8.48
CA ALA A 489 69.14 -56.31 8.96
C ALA A 489 69.18 -55.10 8.00
N GLU A 490 69.06 -55.31 6.69
CA GLU A 490 68.98 -54.20 5.73
C GLU A 490 67.65 -53.44 5.80
N ALA A 491 66.53 -54.13 6.04
CA ALA A 491 65.23 -53.49 6.23
C ALA A 491 65.14 -52.73 7.57
N ASP A 492 65.66 -53.34 8.65
CA ASP A 492 65.65 -52.82 10.01
C ASP A 492 66.43 -51.49 10.15
N LYS A 493 67.55 -51.32 9.42
CA LYS A 493 68.31 -50.05 9.33
C LYS A 493 67.46 -48.82 9.06
N THR A 494 66.40 -48.97 8.27
CA THR A 494 65.48 -47.85 7.95
C THR A 494 64.20 -47.92 8.78
N ALA A 495 63.83 -49.13 9.24
CA ALA A 495 62.53 -49.47 9.83
C ALA A 495 61.29 -49.00 9.02
N THR A 496 61.46 -48.61 7.75
CA THR A 496 60.40 -48.00 6.95
C THR A 496 59.45 -49.04 6.34
N LYS A 497 58.18 -48.67 6.21
CA LYS A 497 57.13 -49.47 5.57
C LYS A 497 57.49 -49.99 4.17
N PRO A 498 58.13 -49.23 3.26
CA PRO A 498 58.62 -49.77 1.98
C PRO A 498 59.72 -50.82 2.15
N ALA A 499 60.73 -50.58 3.00
CA ALA A 499 61.82 -51.54 3.22
C ALA A 499 61.33 -52.86 3.86
N LEU A 500 60.41 -52.78 4.82
CA LEU A 500 59.77 -53.94 5.44
C LEU A 500 58.89 -54.72 4.44
N ARG A 501 58.23 -54.05 3.48
CA ARG A 501 57.49 -54.71 2.40
C ARG A 501 58.43 -55.40 1.41
N ILE A 502 59.52 -54.73 1.01
CA ILE A 502 60.57 -55.32 0.15
C ILE A 502 61.14 -56.61 0.79
N TYR A 503 61.43 -56.59 2.10
CA TYR A 503 61.84 -57.80 2.83
C TYR A 503 60.80 -58.92 2.72
N LEU A 504 59.50 -58.63 2.89
CA LEU A 504 58.41 -59.62 2.78
C LEU A 504 58.18 -60.18 1.37
N ASP A 505 58.43 -59.38 0.33
CA ASP A 505 58.30 -59.82 -1.06
C ASP A 505 59.39 -60.83 -1.45
N TYR A 506 60.62 -60.61 -0.97
CA TYR A 506 61.75 -61.52 -1.16
C TYR A 506 61.77 -62.72 -0.20
N GLN A 507 61.38 -62.54 1.08
CA GLN A 507 61.39 -63.58 2.11
C GLN A 507 59.97 -63.94 2.57
N ARG A 508 59.41 -65.01 2.00
CA ARG A 508 58.01 -65.44 2.27
C ARG A 508 57.85 -66.28 3.55
N GLU A 509 58.87 -67.02 3.93
CA GLU A 509 58.86 -68.01 5.03
C GLU A 509 60.06 -67.83 5.98
N GLY A 510 60.61 -66.62 6.05
CA GLY A 510 61.68 -66.23 6.98
C GLY A 510 61.22 -66.06 8.43
N ARG A 511 62.18 -66.03 9.37
CA ARG A 511 61.93 -65.94 10.81
C ARG A 511 61.40 -64.57 11.25
N HIS A 512 61.78 -63.50 10.53
CA HIS A 512 61.38 -62.12 10.85
C HIS A 512 60.10 -61.67 10.12
N VAL A 513 59.52 -62.53 9.27
CA VAL A 513 58.28 -62.27 8.50
C VAL A 513 57.10 -61.87 9.38
N ALA A 514 56.97 -62.47 10.58
CA ALA A 514 55.93 -62.10 11.53
C ALA A 514 56.13 -60.69 12.10
N GLU A 515 57.37 -60.34 12.47
CA GLU A 515 57.72 -59.03 13.01
C GLU A 515 57.61 -57.93 11.96
N ALA A 516 58.07 -58.18 10.73
CA ALA A 516 57.92 -57.27 9.60
C ALA A 516 56.45 -56.87 9.37
N ARG A 517 55.54 -57.85 9.39
CA ARG A 517 54.09 -57.61 9.27
C ARG A 517 53.53 -56.82 10.45
N GLN A 518 53.95 -57.14 11.68
CA GLN A 518 53.53 -56.41 12.88
C GLN A 518 53.99 -54.95 12.87
N ARG A 519 55.24 -54.68 12.46
CA ARG A 519 55.78 -53.32 12.31
C ARG A 519 55.07 -52.55 11.21
N ILE A 520 54.79 -53.16 10.05
CA ILE A 520 53.99 -52.54 8.97
C ILE A 520 52.58 -52.18 9.49
N ALA A 521 51.91 -53.08 10.20
CA ALA A 521 50.59 -52.83 10.76
C ALA A 521 50.58 -51.70 11.80
N ALA A 522 51.64 -51.58 12.61
CA ALA A 522 51.80 -50.47 13.55
C ALA A 522 52.00 -49.12 12.83
N LEU A 523 52.83 -49.08 11.78
CA LEU A 523 53.01 -47.90 10.93
C LEU A 523 51.72 -47.52 10.18
N GLU A 524 50.94 -48.51 9.74
CA GLU A 524 49.62 -48.29 9.09
C GLU A 524 48.56 -47.77 10.08
N ALA A 525 48.55 -48.27 11.32
CA ALA A 525 47.71 -47.74 12.39
C ALA A 525 48.08 -46.28 12.74
N GLU A 526 49.36 -45.94 12.73
CA GLU A 526 49.81 -44.57 13.00
C GLU A 526 49.52 -43.61 11.83
N GLU A 527 49.74 -44.04 10.58
CA GLU A 527 49.29 -43.31 9.38
C GLU A 527 47.78 -43.01 9.40
N THR A 528 46.94 -43.93 9.89
CA THR A 528 45.48 -43.74 9.90
C THR A 528 45.03 -42.77 10.98
N LYS A 529 45.67 -42.75 12.17
CA LYS A 529 45.46 -41.68 13.17
C LYS A 529 45.80 -40.30 12.58
N GLN A 530 46.97 -40.17 11.97
CA GLN A 530 47.46 -38.89 11.44
C GLN A 530 46.56 -38.37 10.30
N ARG A 531 46.03 -39.26 9.45
CA ARG A 531 45.01 -38.90 8.43
C ARG A 531 43.65 -38.51 9.03
N ALA A 532 43.30 -39.04 10.21
CA ALA A 532 42.07 -38.66 10.91
C ALA A 532 42.20 -37.31 11.61
N ASP A 533 43.35 -37.02 12.21
CA ASP A 533 43.73 -35.73 12.77
C ASP A 533 43.75 -34.64 11.68
N ASP A 534 44.43 -34.88 10.55
CA ASP A 534 44.45 -33.96 9.41
C ASP A 534 43.06 -33.66 8.84
N ARG A 535 42.18 -34.66 8.79
CA ARG A 535 40.79 -34.46 8.36
C ARG A 535 40.01 -33.61 9.36
N ALA A 536 40.18 -33.85 10.66
CA ALA A 536 39.53 -33.07 11.71
C ALA A 536 40.02 -31.61 11.73
N TRP A 537 41.32 -31.40 11.50
CA TRP A 537 41.92 -30.07 11.38
C TRP A 537 41.42 -29.33 10.14
N ALA A 538 41.40 -29.97 8.97
CA ALA A 538 40.86 -29.39 7.75
C ALA A 538 39.38 -29.00 7.90
N GLU A 539 38.58 -29.83 8.58
CA GLU A 539 37.17 -29.53 8.86
C GLU A 539 36.99 -28.29 9.77
N ALA A 540 37.80 -28.17 10.83
CA ALA A 540 37.80 -26.97 11.67
C ALA A 540 38.29 -25.72 10.90
N GLY A 541 39.29 -25.90 10.02
CA GLY A 541 39.84 -24.88 9.15
C GLY A 541 38.84 -24.26 8.18
N LYS A 542 37.83 -25.01 7.71
CA LYS A 542 36.79 -24.50 6.78
C LYS A 542 36.03 -23.28 7.30
N THR A 543 35.78 -23.24 8.61
CA THR A 543 35.10 -22.09 9.25
C THR A 543 36.09 -21.16 9.97
N ALA A 544 37.27 -21.68 10.32
CA ALA A 544 38.26 -21.04 11.19
C ALA A 544 37.73 -20.53 12.54
N THR A 545 36.49 -20.84 12.92
CA THR A 545 35.83 -20.26 14.09
C THR A 545 36.30 -20.86 15.41
N LYS A 546 36.25 -20.05 16.48
CA LYS A 546 36.57 -20.47 17.85
C LYS A 546 35.82 -21.73 18.32
N PRO A 547 34.51 -21.94 18.05
CA PRO A 547 33.83 -23.20 18.39
C PRO A 547 34.34 -24.40 17.58
N ALA A 548 34.65 -24.23 16.29
CA ALA A 548 35.19 -25.31 15.46
C ALA A 548 36.60 -25.72 15.90
N LEU A 549 37.46 -24.74 16.22
CA LEU A 549 38.82 -24.98 16.75
C LEU A 549 38.77 -25.65 18.13
N ARG A 550 37.81 -25.32 19.00
CA ARG A 550 37.55 -26.05 20.26
C ARG A 550 37.06 -27.47 19.99
N THR A 551 36.11 -27.66 19.07
CA THR A 551 35.61 -28.98 18.67
C THR A 551 36.71 -29.88 18.09
N TYR A 552 37.73 -29.30 17.42
CA TYR A 552 38.94 -30.02 17.04
C TYR A 552 39.78 -30.44 18.27
N LEU A 553 40.08 -29.51 19.18
CA LEU A 553 40.83 -29.79 20.42
C LEU A 553 40.16 -30.87 21.30
N ASP A 554 38.84 -30.86 21.40
CA ASP A 554 38.07 -31.84 22.18
C ASP A 554 38.07 -33.24 21.54
N ARG A 555 38.19 -33.31 20.20
CA ARG A 555 38.20 -34.57 19.41
C ARG A 555 39.60 -35.14 19.18
N GLN A 556 40.64 -34.30 19.17
CA GLN A 556 42.03 -34.67 18.91
C GLN A 556 42.96 -34.00 19.95
N PRO A 557 42.86 -34.34 21.25
CA PRO A 557 43.60 -33.66 22.32
C PRO A 557 45.13 -33.84 22.23
N GLU A 558 45.58 -34.88 21.53
CA GLU A 558 46.99 -35.19 21.24
C GLU A 558 47.33 -35.02 19.74
N GLY A 559 46.45 -34.38 18.96
CA GLY A 559 46.64 -34.12 17.53
C GLY A 559 47.77 -33.13 17.25
N ARG A 560 48.38 -33.20 16.06
CA ARG A 560 49.59 -32.41 15.75
C ARG A 560 49.30 -30.92 15.60
N HIS A 561 48.07 -30.54 15.29
CA HIS A 561 47.65 -29.14 15.13
C HIS A 561 47.11 -28.51 16.43
N VAL A 562 47.13 -29.23 17.57
CA VAL A 562 46.65 -28.75 18.88
C VAL A 562 47.31 -27.44 19.31
N ALA A 563 48.61 -27.26 19.05
CA ALA A 563 49.32 -26.02 19.37
C ALA A 563 48.81 -24.84 18.51
N GLU A 564 48.62 -25.05 17.21
CA GLU A 564 48.14 -24.04 16.27
C GLU A 564 46.67 -23.68 16.54
N ALA A 565 45.82 -24.67 16.82
CA ALA A 565 44.43 -24.48 17.19
C ALA A 565 44.28 -23.55 18.40
N ARG A 566 45.13 -23.73 19.43
CA ARG A 566 45.17 -22.85 20.61
C ARG A 566 45.64 -21.44 20.27
N GLN A 567 46.68 -21.29 19.44
CA GLN A 567 47.15 -19.97 18.99
C GLN A 567 46.08 -19.22 18.19
N ARG A 568 45.40 -19.88 17.24
CA ARG A 568 44.30 -19.29 16.47
C ARG A 568 43.11 -18.89 17.37
N ILE A 569 42.77 -19.67 18.40
CA ILE A 569 41.74 -19.30 19.38
C ILE A 569 42.12 -18.01 20.13
N VAL A 570 43.37 -17.87 20.57
CA VAL A 570 43.85 -16.67 21.28
C VAL A 570 43.84 -15.44 20.35
N ALA A 571 44.26 -15.60 19.09
CA ALA A 571 44.21 -14.52 18.10
C ALA A 571 42.78 -13.98 17.91
N LEU A 572 41.81 -14.87 17.70
CA LEU A 572 40.38 -14.53 17.58
C LEU A 572 39.80 -13.91 18.88
N GLU A 573 40.31 -14.31 20.04
CA GLU A 573 39.96 -13.67 21.32
C GLU A 573 40.48 -12.23 21.41
N THR A 574 41.72 -11.98 21.00
CA THR A 574 42.33 -10.63 20.99
C THR A 574 41.73 -9.71 19.92
N GLU A 575 41.48 -10.21 18.71
CA GLU A 575 40.87 -9.46 17.62
C GLU A 575 39.43 -9.06 17.97
N GLY A 576 38.63 -10.02 18.44
CA GLY A 576 37.28 -9.73 18.92
C GLY A 576 37.26 -8.82 20.16
N ALA A 577 38.30 -8.82 20.99
CA ALA A 577 38.42 -7.87 22.10
C ALA A 577 38.71 -6.44 21.60
N LYS A 578 39.60 -6.29 20.60
CA LYS A 578 39.87 -4.99 19.96
C LYS A 578 38.61 -4.43 19.29
N LEU A 579 37.93 -5.21 18.45
CA LEU A 579 36.71 -4.77 17.75
C LEU A 579 35.63 -4.28 18.71
N ARG A 580 35.45 -4.92 19.88
CA ARG A 580 34.51 -4.46 20.92
C ARG A 580 34.95 -3.17 21.62
N ALA A 581 36.26 -2.92 21.74
CA ALA A 581 36.76 -1.66 22.28
C ALA A 581 36.55 -0.52 21.28
N ASP A 582 36.85 -0.76 20.01
CA ASP A 582 36.70 0.21 18.91
C ASP A 582 35.21 0.58 18.70
N ASP A 583 34.29 -0.40 18.67
CA ASP A 583 32.83 -0.19 18.68
C ASP A 583 32.37 0.64 19.89
N THR A 584 32.89 0.35 21.08
CA THR A 584 32.51 1.05 22.31
C THR A 584 32.99 2.50 22.31
N ALA A 585 34.17 2.77 21.75
CA ALA A 585 34.70 4.12 21.60
C ALA A 585 33.91 4.92 20.55
N ALA A 586 33.63 4.33 19.38
CA ALA A 586 32.87 4.96 18.31
C ALA A 586 31.43 5.31 18.76
N TRP A 587 30.75 4.37 19.44
CA TRP A 587 29.44 4.64 20.03
C TRP A 587 29.51 5.73 21.10
N GLY A 588 30.54 5.69 21.96
CA GLY A 588 30.78 6.70 22.98
C GLY A 588 31.02 8.12 22.44
N GLU A 589 31.34 8.29 21.17
CA GLU A 589 31.40 9.62 20.52
C GLU A 589 30.05 10.02 19.92
N ALA A 590 29.35 9.08 19.27
CA ALA A 590 28.01 9.34 18.71
C ALA A 590 26.97 9.66 19.80
N ASP A 591 26.98 8.92 20.91
CA ASP A 591 26.05 9.07 22.04
C ASP A 591 26.19 10.44 22.75
N LYS A 592 27.41 11.01 22.84
CA LYS A 592 27.65 12.35 23.43
C LYS A 592 26.89 13.46 22.70
N THR A 593 26.78 13.37 21.38
CA THR A 593 26.08 14.38 20.58
C THR A 593 24.61 14.02 20.38
N ALA A 594 24.30 12.72 20.34
CA ALA A 594 22.99 12.15 20.01
C ALA A 594 22.37 12.69 18.70
N THR A 595 23.19 13.23 17.78
CA THR A 595 22.72 13.84 16.53
C THR A 595 22.61 12.83 15.40
N LYS A 596 21.66 13.06 14.49
CA LYS A 596 21.44 12.24 13.29
C LYS A 596 22.71 12.02 12.43
N PRO A 597 23.58 13.03 12.16
CA PRO A 597 24.84 12.80 11.45
C PRO A 597 25.84 11.93 12.22
N ALA A 598 26.02 12.17 13.53
CA ALA A 598 26.96 11.37 14.33
C ALA A 598 26.52 9.91 14.48
N LEU A 599 25.21 9.66 14.56
CA LEU A 599 24.65 8.31 14.57
C LEU A 599 24.81 7.61 13.21
N ARG A 600 24.74 8.33 12.07
CA ARG A 600 25.09 7.79 10.74
C ARG A 600 26.58 7.46 10.65
N ILE A 601 27.46 8.37 11.06
CA ILE A 601 28.92 8.14 11.11
C ILE A 601 29.29 6.90 11.95
N TYR A 602 28.59 6.63 13.05
CA TYR A 602 28.76 5.37 13.79
C TYR A 602 28.32 4.14 12.99
N LEU A 603 27.18 4.19 12.30
CA LEU A 603 26.70 3.10 11.44
C LEU A 603 27.67 2.80 10.28
N ASP A 604 28.21 3.84 9.64
CA ASP A 604 29.13 3.73 8.51
C ASP A 604 30.48 3.12 8.94
N HIS A 605 30.99 3.50 10.10
CA HIS A 605 32.25 2.97 10.64
C HIS A 605 32.11 1.64 11.40
N GLN A 606 30.93 1.31 11.92
CA GLN A 606 30.67 0.10 12.72
C GLN A 606 29.37 -0.61 12.28
N PRO A 607 29.24 -1.07 11.02
CA PRO A 607 28.00 -1.67 10.49
C PRO A 607 27.61 -3.01 11.15
N GLN A 608 28.52 -3.63 11.90
CA GLN A 608 28.28 -4.81 12.75
C GLN A 608 28.46 -4.51 14.25
N GLY A 609 28.49 -3.23 14.63
CA GLY A 609 28.60 -2.75 15.99
C GLY A 609 27.39 -3.12 16.85
N ARG A 610 27.58 -3.24 18.17
CA ARG A 610 26.52 -3.76 19.06
C ARG A 610 25.37 -2.77 19.29
N HIS A 611 25.56 -1.50 18.93
CA HIS A 611 24.56 -0.44 19.07
C HIS A 611 23.93 -0.06 17.73
N VAL A 612 24.21 -0.78 16.62
CA VAL A 612 23.63 -0.51 15.29
C VAL A 612 22.09 -0.42 15.32
N ALA A 613 21.44 -1.31 16.07
CA ALA A 613 19.99 -1.27 16.25
C ALA A 613 19.51 -0.02 17.01
N GLU A 614 20.23 0.39 18.06
CA GLU A 614 19.92 1.60 18.83
C GLU A 614 20.18 2.88 18.03
N ALA A 615 21.26 2.92 17.25
CA ALA A 615 21.58 4.02 16.34
C ALA A 615 20.48 4.21 15.29
N ARG A 616 20.05 3.13 14.62
CA ARG A 616 18.93 3.13 13.66
C ARG A 616 17.62 3.59 14.34
N GLN A 617 17.32 3.09 15.54
CA GLN A 617 16.12 3.49 16.30
C GLN A 617 16.14 4.98 16.70
N ARG A 618 17.28 5.51 17.15
CA ARG A 618 17.45 6.93 17.50
C ARG A 618 17.34 7.83 16.27
N ILE A 619 17.92 7.44 15.13
CA ILE A 619 17.76 8.16 13.85
C ILE A 619 16.28 8.22 13.45
N ALA A 620 15.58 7.08 13.46
CA ALA A 620 14.15 7.03 13.12
C ALA A 620 13.28 7.87 14.08
N ALA A 621 13.64 7.94 15.37
CA ALA A 621 12.95 8.80 16.34
C ALA A 621 13.18 10.29 16.06
N LEU A 622 14.38 10.70 15.64
CA LEU A 622 14.68 12.07 15.22
C LEU A 622 13.95 12.42 13.91
N GLU A 623 13.87 11.49 12.95
CA GLU A 623 13.14 11.65 11.69
C GLU A 623 11.62 11.73 11.90
N ALA A 624 11.06 10.93 12.82
CA ALA A 624 9.66 11.02 13.24
C ALA A 624 9.33 12.35 13.95
N GLU A 625 10.32 13.04 14.51
CA GLU A 625 10.16 14.34 15.15
C GLU A 625 10.35 15.50 14.15
N GLU A 626 11.35 15.43 13.26
CA GLU A 626 11.50 16.34 12.12
C GLU A 626 10.25 16.37 11.22
N THR A 627 9.62 15.21 10.98
CA THR A 627 8.42 15.11 10.12
C THR A 627 7.18 15.70 10.80
N LYS A 628 6.98 15.50 12.11
CA LYS A 628 5.95 16.25 12.86
C LYS A 628 6.18 17.76 12.78
N GLN A 629 7.42 18.22 12.97
CA GLN A 629 7.73 19.65 12.97
C GLN A 629 7.55 20.27 11.57
N ARG A 630 7.90 19.56 10.48
CA ARG A 630 7.56 19.96 9.11
C ARG A 630 6.05 20.01 8.88
N ALA A 631 5.27 19.05 9.39
CA ALA A 631 3.82 19.03 9.27
C ALA A 631 3.14 20.17 10.07
N ASP A 632 3.66 20.51 11.25
CA ASP A 632 3.23 21.65 12.06
C ASP A 632 3.56 22.98 11.37
N ASP A 633 4.78 23.16 10.86
CA ASP A 633 5.18 24.33 10.08
C ASP A 633 4.34 24.51 8.81
N THR A 634 3.99 23.42 8.13
CA THR A 634 3.14 23.44 6.94
C THR A 634 1.70 23.84 7.29
N ALA A 635 1.12 23.26 8.34
CA ALA A 635 -0.21 23.61 8.83
C ALA A 635 -0.28 25.06 9.34
N TRP A 636 0.80 25.56 9.94
CA TRP A 636 0.92 26.97 10.35
C TRP A 636 1.05 27.91 9.16
N ALA A 637 1.86 27.57 8.15
CA ALA A 637 1.98 28.34 6.92
C ALA A 637 0.63 28.43 6.19
N ASP A 638 -0.13 27.34 6.11
CA ASP A 638 -1.48 27.31 5.54
C ASP A 638 -2.48 28.18 6.31
N ALA A 639 -2.45 28.16 7.64
CA ALA A 639 -3.24 29.09 8.45
C ALA A 639 -2.81 30.55 8.21
N GLY A 640 -1.51 30.79 8.07
CA GLY A 640 -0.89 32.07 7.74
C GLY A 640 -1.33 32.63 6.38
N LYS A 641 -1.49 31.80 5.34
CA LYS A 641 -1.92 32.21 3.98
C LYS A 641 -3.25 32.99 3.99
N THR A 642 -4.17 32.64 4.87
CA THR A 642 -5.44 33.40 5.04
C THR A 642 -5.38 34.44 6.16
N ALA A 643 -4.50 34.22 7.15
CA ALA A 643 -4.42 34.96 8.41
C ALA A 643 -5.74 35.07 9.20
N THR A 644 -6.76 34.27 8.88
CA THR A 644 -8.11 34.42 9.46
C THR A 644 -8.29 33.68 10.78
N LYS A 645 -9.14 34.24 11.65
CA LYS A 645 -9.54 33.63 12.93
C LYS A 645 -10.05 32.19 12.82
N PRO A 646 -10.86 31.78 11.81
CA PRO A 646 -11.22 30.37 11.61
C PRO A 646 -10.02 29.50 11.23
N ALA A 647 -9.14 29.94 10.33
CA ALA A 647 -7.98 29.15 9.93
C ALA A 647 -6.99 28.92 11.09
N LEU A 648 -6.80 29.93 11.95
CA LEU A 648 -6.01 29.80 13.18
C LEU A 648 -6.63 28.81 14.19
N ARG A 649 -7.97 28.67 14.22
CA ARG A 649 -8.65 27.62 15.00
C ARG A 649 -8.48 26.24 14.37
N THR A 650 -8.65 26.12 13.05
CA THR A 650 -8.37 24.86 12.32
C THR A 650 -6.93 24.38 12.50
N TYR A 651 -5.96 25.29 12.62
CA TYR A 651 -4.59 24.95 13.01
C TYR A 651 -4.52 24.38 14.44
N LEU A 652 -5.09 25.07 15.43
CA LEU A 652 -5.13 24.60 16.83
C LEU A 652 -5.83 23.25 17.02
N ASP A 653 -6.89 23.00 16.23
CA ASP A 653 -7.64 21.74 16.27
C ASP A 653 -6.86 20.57 15.62
N ARG A 654 -5.96 20.86 14.66
CA ARG A 654 -5.11 19.87 13.96
C ARG A 654 -3.77 19.62 14.65
N GLN A 655 -3.18 20.65 15.26
CA GLN A 655 -1.86 20.62 15.88
C GLN A 655 -1.95 21.17 17.33
N PRO A 656 -2.64 20.47 18.25
CA PRO A 656 -2.90 20.97 19.61
C PRO A 656 -1.64 21.13 20.47
N GLU A 657 -0.56 20.43 20.12
CA GLU A 657 0.77 20.47 20.75
C GLU A 657 1.84 21.08 19.82
N GLY A 658 1.43 21.67 18.69
CA GLY A 658 2.32 22.33 17.72
C GLY A 658 3.05 23.55 18.29
N ARG A 659 4.22 23.88 17.74
CA ARG A 659 5.10 24.93 18.29
C ARG A 659 4.50 26.33 18.16
N HIS A 660 3.62 26.55 17.17
CA HIS A 660 2.96 27.83 16.94
C HIS A 660 1.63 27.97 17.70
N VAL A 661 1.22 26.99 18.50
CA VAL A 661 -0.02 27.02 19.32
C VAL A 661 -0.12 28.28 20.19
N ALA A 662 1.00 28.74 20.76
CA ALA A 662 1.04 29.96 21.56
C ALA A 662 0.74 31.21 20.70
N GLU A 663 1.36 31.32 19.52
CA GLU A 663 1.15 32.46 18.62
C GLU A 663 -0.23 32.44 17.99
N ALA A 664 -0.74 31.26 17.61
CA ALA A 664 -2.10 31.08 17.10
C ALA A 664 -3.15 31.60 18.10
N ARG A 665 -3.01 31.24 19.38
CA ARG A 665 -3.88 31.74 20.47
C ARG A 665 -3.74 33.25 20.66
N GLN A 666 -2.52 33.80 20.60
CA GLN A 666 -2.28 35.24 20.70
C GLN A 666 -2.93 36.02 19.54
N ARG A 667 -2.80 35.53 18.30
CA ARG A 667 -3.45 36.13 17.11
C ARG A 667 -4.98 36.06 17.20
N ILE A 668 -5.56 34.95 17.65
CA ILE A 668 -7.02 34.83 17.89
C ILE A 668 -7.48 35.83 18.95
N ALA A 669 -6.75 35.98 20.05
CA ALA A 669 -7.06 36.96 21.09
C ALA A 669 -7.00 38.41 20.58
N ALA A 670 -6.08 38.73 19.67
CA ALA A 670 -6.00 40.05 19.02
C ALA A 670 -7.22 40.33 18.11
N PHE A 671 -7.70 39.33 17.35
CA PHE A 671 -8.97 39.44 16.63
C PHE A 671 -10.14 39.67 17.60
N GLU A 672 -10.21 38.90 18.70
CA GLU A 672 -11.31 39.00 19.67
C GLU A 672 -11.32 40.34 20.42
N ALA A 673 -10.14 40.89 20.76
CA ALA A 673 -10.02 42.25 21.29
C ALA A 673 -10.48 43.32 20.29
N THR A 674 -10.18 43.14 19.00
CA THR A 674 -10.58 44.07 17.93
C THR A 674 -12.11 44.02 17.70
N GLU A 675 -12.69 42.82 17.62
CA GLU A 675 -14.15 42.66 17.57
C GLU A 675 -14.85 43.23 18.81
N ALA A 676 -14.28 43.01 20.01
CA ALA A 676 -14.84 43.51 21.27
C ALA A 676 -14.84 45.04 21.33
N LYS A 677 -13.77 45.68 20.83
CA LYS A 677 -13.74 47.14 20.69
C LYS A 677 -14.82 47.63 19.71
N LEU A 678 -14.92 47.04 18.52
CA LEU A 678 -15.95 47.41 17.54
C LEU A 678 -17.38 47.27 18.11
N ARG A 679 -17.66 46.22 18.87
CA ARG A 679 -18.94 46.03 19.56
C ARG A 679 -19.20 47.07 20.66
N ALA A 680 -18.16 47.53 21.35
CA ALA A 680 -18.26 48.59 22.34
C ALA A 680 -18.52 49.95 21.67
N ASP A 681 -17.79 50.27 20.60
CA ASP A 681 -17.94 51.51 19.82
C ASP A 681 -19.33 51.58 19.15
N ASP A 682 -19.84 50.48 18.59
CA ASP A 682 -21.22 50.35 18.05
C ASP A 682 -22.28 50.54 19.14
N THR A 683 -22.12 49.87 20.30
CA THR A 683 -23.06 49.99 21.43
C THR A 683 -23.06 51.42 22.01
N ALA A 684 -21.92 52.10 22.05
CA ALA A 684 -21.81 53.49 22.50
C ALA A 684 -22.46 54.47 21.50
N ALA A 685 -22.20 54.30 20.19
CA ALA A 685 -22.80 55.11 19.13
C ALA A 685 -24.32 54.95 19.08
N TRP A 686 -24.82 53.72 19.24
CA TRP A 686 -26.25 53.45 19.37
C TRP A 686 -26.84 54.12 20.61
N GLY A 687 -26.17 54.01 21.76
CA GLY A 687 -26.61 54.62 23.01
C GLY A 687 -26.70 56.15 22.96
N GLU A 688 -25.95 56.83 22.08
CA GLU A 688 -26.10 58.27 21.86
C GLU A 688 -27.28 58.60 20.92
N ALA A 689 -27.49 57.79 19.88
CA ALA A 689 -28.63 57.97 18.99
C ALA A 689 -29.98 57.70 19.69
N ASP A 690 -30.05 56.64 20.51
CA ASP A 690 -31.24 56.21 21.24
C ASP A 690 -31.72 57.26 22.27
N LYS A 691 -30.80 57.92 23.00
CA LYS A 691 -31.10 59.03 23.92
C LYS A 691 -31.94 60.14 23.30
N THR A 692 -31.70 60.46 22.03
CA THR A 692 -32.46 61.50 21.32
C THR A 692 -33.68 60.93 20.60
N ALA A 693 -33.62 59.66 20.20
CA ALA A 693 -34.58 58.99 19.32
C ALA A 693 -34.90 59.74 18.01
N THR A 694 -34.07 60.71 17.60
CA THR A 694 -34.37 61.59 16.47
C THR A 694 -33.89 61.03 15.14
N LYS A 695 -34.64 61.32 14.08
CA LYS A 695 -34.34 60.92 12.69
C LYS A 695 -32.94 61.34 12.20
N PRO A 696 -32.38 62.53 12.53
CA PRO A 696 -30.99 62.86 12.21
C PRO A 696 -29.97 62.02 12.99
N ALA A 697 -30.16 61.83 14.30
CA ALA A 697 -29.23 61.04 15.11
C ALA A 697 -29.19 59.55 14.70
N LEU A 698 -30.36 58.98 14.37
CA LEU A 698 -30.46 57.62 13.82
C LEU A 698 -29.80 57.50 12.44
N ARG A 699 -29.78 58.56 11.62
CA ARG A 699 -28.99 58.60 10.37
C ARG A 699 -27.49 58.70 10.64
N ILE A 700 -27.07 59.57 11.55
CA ILE A 700 -25.66 59.68 11.96
C ILE A 700 -25.12 58.32 12.45
N TYR A 701 -25.89 57.57 13.24
CA TYR A 701 -25.53 56.20 13.62
C TYR A 701 -25.38 55.27 12.40
N LEU A 702 -26.33 55.29 11.46
CA LEU A 702 -26.25 54.49 10.23
C LEU A 702 -25.05 54.85 9.33
N ASP A 703 -24.66 56.13 9.30
CA ASP A 703 -23.53 56.61 8.52
C ASP A 703 -22.17 56.23 9.15
N HIS A 704 -22.10 56.15 10.49
CA HIS A 704 -20.88 55.81 11.24
C HIS A 704 -20.72 54.31 11.51
N GLN A 705 -21.84 53.56 11.59
CA GLN A 705 -21.89 52.13 11.87
C GLN A 705 -22.82 51.41 10.87
N PRO A 706 -22.49 51.38 9.57
CA PRO A 706 -23.37 50.84 8.52
C PRO A 706 -23.63 49.32 8.63
N GLU A 707 -22.77 48.60 9.36
CA GLU A 707 -22.90 47.17 9.69
C GLU A 707 -23.15 46.94 11.20
N GLY A 708 -23.41 47.99 11.97
CA GLY A 708 -23.67 47.93 13.40
C GLY A 708 -24.92 47.12 13.77
N ARG A 709 -24.95 46.54 14.98
CA ARG A 709 -26.00 45.58 15.39
C ARG A 709 -27.41 46.18 15.41
N HIS A 710 -27.53 47.50 15.57
CA HIS A 710 -28.80 48.22 15.63
C HIS A 710 -29.21 48.85 14.28
N VAL A 711 -28.49 48.58 13.18
CA VAL A 711 -28.81 49.12 11.83
C VAL A 711 -30.25 48.82 11.40
N ALA A 712 -30.74 47.60 11.65
CA ALA A 712 -32.12 47.22 11.35
C ALA A 712 -33.13 48.01 12.19
N GLU A 713 -32.86 48.16 13.49
CA GLU A 713 -33.69 48.90 14.44
C GLU A 713 -33.72 50.40 14.11
N ALA A 714 -32.57 51.00 13.80
CA ALA A 714 -32.44 52.39 13.37
C ALA A 714 -33.27 52.67 12.11
N ARG A 715 -33.18 51.80 11.09
CA ARG A 715 -33.99 51.90 9.86
C ARG A 715 -35.49 51.77 10.16
N GLN A 716 -35.89 50.83 11.01
CA GLN A 716 -37.30 50.66 11.40
C GLN A 716 -37.84 51.89 12.14
N ARG A 717 -37.08 52.46 13.08
CA ARG A 717 -37.44 53.69 13.80
C ARG A 717 -37.53 54.91 12.87
N ILE A 718 -36.60 55.07 11.92
CA ILE A 718 -36.67 56.13 10.89
C ILE A 718 -37.94 55.98 10.06
N ALA A 719 -38.26 54.77 9.59
CA ALA A 719 -39.47 54.50 8.81
C ALA A 719 -40.76 54.77 9.61
N ALA A 720 -40.78 54.47 10.91
CA ALA A 720 -41.90 54.79 11.79
C ALA A 720 -42.09 56.32 11.95
N LEU A 721 -41.00 57.08 12.11
CA LEU A 721 -41.04 58.55 12.14
C LEU A 721 -41.48 59.14 10.80
N GLU A 722 -41.10 58.54 9.67
CA GLU A 722 -41.56 58.94 8.32
C GLU A 722 -43.03 58.62 8.07
N ALA A 723 -43.53 57.48 8.56
CA ALA A 723 -44.95 57.14 8.55
C ALA A 723 -45.78 58.11 9.43
N GLU A 724 -45.20 58.64 10.51
CA GLU A 724 -45.88 59.58 11.39
C GLU A 724 -45.85 61.02 10.82
N GLU A 725 -44.71 61.48 10.29
CA GLU A 725 -44.62 62.75 9.52
C GLU A 725 -45.65 62.79 8.36
N THR A 726 -45.85 61.67 7.66
CA THR A 726 -46.75 61.61 6.50
C THR A 726 -48.23 61.60 6.89
N LYS A 727 -48.62 60.94 7.99
CA LYS A 727 -49.96 61.11 8.59
C LYS A 727 -50.21 62.56 8.97
N GLN A 728 -49.27 63.20 9.66
CA GLN A 728 -49.43 64.59 10.14
C GLN A 728 -49.54 65.58 8.98
N ARG A 729 -48.77 65.40 7.89
CA ARG A 729 -48.93 66.18 6.65
C ARG A 729 -50.29 65.94 5.98
N ALA A 730 -50.80 64.71 5.99
CA ALA A 730 -52.12 64.40 5.44
C ALA A 730 -53.25 65.03 6.26
N ASP A 731 -53.14 65.03 7.59
CA ASP A 731 -54.08 65.69 8.50
C ASP A 731 -54.06 67.22 8.36
N ASP A 732 -52.87 67.84 8.36
CA ASP A 732 -52.69 69.28 8.10
C ASP A 732 -53.27 69.69 6.73
N THR A 733 -53.13 68.84 5.71
CA THR A 733 -53.69 69.06 4.37
C THR A 733 -55.22 68.93 4.35
N ALA A 734 -55.78 67.92 5.02
CA ALA A 734 -57.23 67.74 5.14
C ALA A 734 -57.87 68.90 5.92
N TRP A 735 -57.22 69.35 6.99
CA TRP A 735 -57.63 70.51 7.79
C TRP A 735 -57.60 71.80 6.97
N ALA A 736 -56.51 72.06 6.24
CA ALA A 736 -56.41 73.21 5.34
C ALA A 736 -57.49 73.18 4.25
N GLN A 737 -57.85 72.00 3.73
CA GLN A 737 -58.91 71.84 2.73
C GLN A 737 -60.31 72.11 3.33
N ALA A 738 -60.60 71.65 4.55
CA ALA A 738 -61.85 71.98 5.24
C ALA A 738 -61.94 73.49 5.57
N GLY A 739 -60.82 74.08 6.01
CA GLY A 739 -60.69 75.50 6.33
C GLY A 739 -61.01 76.44 5.16
N LYS A 740 -60.78 76.04 3.90
CA LYS A 740 -61.10 76.85 2.70
C LYS A 740 -62.58 77.20 2.56
N THR A 741 -63.49 76.38 3.09
CA THR A 741 -64.93 76.68 3.09
C THR A 741 -65.44 77.14 4.46
N ALA A 742 -64.78 76.72 5.53
CA ALA A 742 -65.19 76.95 6.93
C ALA A 742 -66.65 76.54 7.23
N THR A 743 -67.22 75.60 6.48
CA THR A 743 -68.61 75.13 6.65
C THR A 743 -68.71 73.89 7.53
N LYS A 744 -69.84 73.68 8.22
CA LYS A 744 -70.07 72.47 9.05
C LYS A 744 -69.90 71.16 8.27
N PRO A 745 -70.41 71.00 7.02
CA PRO A 745 -70.19 69.76 6.28
C PRO A 745 -68.71 69.49 6.02
N ALA A 746 -67.92 70.50 5.63
CA ALA A 746 -66.49 70.33 5.40
C ALA A 746 -65.71 69.99 6.68
N LEU A 747 -66.09 70.61 7.82
CA LEU A 747 -65.49 70.31 9.12
C LEU A 747 -65.90 68.92 9.65
N ARG A 748 -67.10 68.43 9.33
CA ARG A 748 -67.52 67.04 9.66
C ARG A 748 -66.81 66.02 8.76
N ILE A 749 -66.71 66.27 7.45
CA ILE A 749 -65.91 65.44 6.51
C ILE A 749 -64.44 65.33 6.97
N TYR A 750 -63.86 66.41 7.52
CA TYR A 750 -62.54 66.36 8.15
C TYR A 750 -62.52 65.41 9.37
N LEU A 751 -63.47 65.52 10.30
CA LEU A 751 -63.58 64.64 11.47
C LEU A 751 -63.80 63.17 11.09
N ASP A 752 -64.61 62.89 10.07
CA ASP A 752 -64.90 61.54 9.59
C ASP A 752 -63.67 60.89 8.93
N HIS A 753 -62.82 61.67 8.27
CA HIS A 753 -61.59 61.18 7.62
C HIS A 753 -60.34 61.18 8.54
N GLN A 754 -60.31 62.04 9.56
CA GLN A 754 -59.18 62.19 10.49
C GLN A 754 -59.67 62.19 11.96
N PRO A 755 -60.30 61.10 12.45
CA PRO A 755 -60.89 61.05 13.79
C PRO A 755 -59.88 61.09 14.94
N GLN A 756 -58.58 60.97 14.66
CA GLN A 756 -57.47 61.14 15.60
C GLN A 756 -56.50 62.27 15.16
N GLY A 757 -56.94 63.13 14.23
CA GLY A 757 -56.16 64.27 13.74
C GLY A 757 -55.88 65.31 14.82
N ARG A 758 -54.77 66.04 14.68
CA ARG A 758 -54.34 67.08 15.63
C ARG A 758 -55.28 68.29 15.67
N HIS A 759 -56.11 68.50 14.64
CA HIS A 759 -57.08 69.59 14.59
C HIS A 759 -58.51 69.17 14.96
N VAL A 760 -58.76 67.90 15.36
CA VAL A 760 -60.09 67.39 15.77
C VAL A 760 -60.76 68.29 16.83
N ALA A 761 -60.00 68.71 17.85
CA ALA A 761 -60.51 69.59 18.90
C ALA A 761 -60.93 70.97 18.36
N GLU A 762 -60.18 71.53 17.42
CA GLU A 762 -60.51 72.83 16.80
C GLU A 762 -61.69 72.70 15.83
N ALA A 763 -61.79 71.60 15.08
CA ALA A 763 -62.91 71.30 14.20
C ALA A 763 -64.23 71.25 14.97
N HIS A 764 -64.28 70.57 16.12
CA HIS A 764 -65.44 70.57 17.00
C HIS A 764 -65.80 71.97 17.53
N GLN A 765 -64.81 72.77 17.96
CA GLN A 765 -65.04 74.15 18.40
C GLN A 765 -65.63 75.03 17.28
N ARG A 766 -65.09 74.94 16.06
CA ARG A 766 -65.60 75.69 14.90
C ARG A 766 -67.02 75.26 14.51
N ILE A 767 -67.34 73.97 14.56
CA ILE A 767 -68.72 73.47 14.32
C ILE A 767 -69.68 74.05 15.37
N ALA A 768 -69.34 74.01 16.66
CA ALA A 768 -70.17 74.53 17.74
C ALA A 768 -70.42 76.05 17.61
N ALA A 769 -69.42 76.83 17.20
CA ALA A 769 -69.58 78.26 16.95
C ALA A 769 -70.57 78.54 15.80
N LEU A 770 -70.50 77.77 14.71
CA LEU A 770 -71.44 77.86 13.58
C LEU A 770 -72.86 77.36 13.95
N GLU A 771 -72.99 76.45 14.92
CA GLU A 771 -74.28 76.00 15.47
C GLU A 771 -74.92 77.07 16.37
N ALA A 772 -74.13 77.75 17.20
CA ALA A 772 -74.58 78.92 17.97
C ALA A 772 -74.98 80.12 17.10
N GLU A 773 -74.34 80.33 15.95
CA GLU A 773 -74.67 81.44 15.05
C GLU A 773 -75.97 81.18 14.26
N GLU A 774 -76.19 79.94 13.79
CA GLU A 774 -77.46 79.56 13.15
C GLU A 774 -78.67 79.71 14.10
N THR A 775 -78.53 79.43 15.39
CA THR A 775 -79.66 79.57 16.33
C THR A 775 -80.03 81.03 16.59
N LYS A 776 -79.05 81.95 16.65
CA LYS A 776 -79.32 83.40 16.68
C LYS A 776 -80.10 83.85 15.44
N GLN A 777 -79.67 83.43 14.25
CA GLN A 777 -80.29 83.85 13.00
C GLN A 777 -81.72 83.30 12.83
N ARG A 778 -81.99 82.06 13.30
CA ARG A 778 -83.36 81.52 13.37
C ARG A 778 -84.24 82.28 14.35
N ALA A 779 -83.69 82.75 15.48
CA ALA A 779 -84.44 83.57 16.44
C ALA A 779 -84.78 84.96 15.85
N ASP A 780 -83.83 85.60 15.17
CA ASP A 780 -84.03 86.86 14.43
C ASP A 780 -85.11 86.74 13.33
N ASP A 781 -85.03 85.70 12.49
CA ASP A 781 -86.03 85.42 11.46
C ASP A 781 -87.44 85.20 12.06
N THR A 782 -87.51 84.51 13.19
CA THR A 782 -88.79 84.22 13.88
C THR A 782 -89.40 85.51 14.45
N ALA A 783 -88.60 86.32 15.16
CA ALA A 783 -89.06 87.59 15.71
C ALA A 783 -89.47 88.60 14.61
N TRP A 784 -88.77 88.59 13.47
CA TRP A 784 -89.16 89.36 12.29
C TRP A 784 -90.49 88.89 11.68
N ALA A 785 -90.69 87.58 11.56
CA ALA A 785 -91.96 87.03 11.07
C ALA A 785 -93.14 87.40 11.99
N GLU A 786 -92.95 87.40 13.31
CA GLU A 786 -93.95 87.85 14.27
C GLU A 786 -94.25 89.35 14.18
N ALA A 787 -93.22 90.20 14.10
CA ALA A 787 -93.40 91.63 13.88
C ALA A 787 -94.08 91.93 12.53
N GLY A 788 -93.83 91.08 11.52
CA GLY A 788 -94.50 91.10 10.22
C GLY A 788 -96.01 90.82 10.31
N LYS A 789 -96.44 89.82 11.09
CA LYS A 789 -97.87 89.49 11.29
C LYS A 789 -98.67 90.66 11.84
N ALA A 790 -98.09 91.43 12.76
CA ALA A 790 -98.74 92.57 13.37
C ALA A 790 -98.74 93.83 12.49
N ALA A 791 -97.80 93.96 11.55
CA ALA A 791 -97.65 95.06 10.58
C ALA A 791 -97.68 96.50 11.15
N THR A 792 -97.53 96.69 12.47
CA THR A 792 -97.65 98.00 13.14
C THR A 792 -96.31 98.52 13.65
N LYS A 793 -96.22 99.85 13.80
CA LYS A 793 -95.01 100.54 14.31
C LYS A 793 -94.52 100.04 15.69
N PRO A 794 -95.39 99.71 16.68
CA PRO A 794 -94.92 99.16 17.95
C PRO A 794 -94.28 97.78 17.78
N ALA A 795 -94.88 96.86 17.03
CA ALA A 795 -94.32 95.52 16.81
C ALA A 795 -92.96 95.57 16.08
N LEU A 796 -92.84 96.42 15.06
CA LEU A 796 -91.59 96.65 14.34
C LEU A 796 -90.51 97.33 15.21
N ARG A 797 -90.89 98.10 16.23
CA ARG A 797 -89.95 98.62 17.25
C ARG A 797 -89.50 97.53 18.21
N THR A 798 -90.43 96.76 18.78
CA THR A 798 -90.10 95.62 19.68
C THR A 798 -89.14 94.61 19.03
N TYR A 799 -89.23 94.42 17.71
CA TYR A 799 -88.23 93.67 16.95
C TYR A 799 -86.86 94.36 16.94
N LEU A 800 -86.79 95.64 16.57
CA LEU A 800 -85.53 96.43 16.57
C LEU A 800 -84.87 96.54 17.95
N ASP A 801 -85.66 96.61 19.01
CA ASP A 801 -85.15 96.73 20.39
C ASP A 801 -84.59 95.39 20.92
N ARG A 802 -85.08 94.26 20.41
CA ARG A 802 -84.61 92.89 20.76
C ARG A 802 -83.50 92.37 19.85
N HIS A 803 -83.51 92.78 18.58
CA HIS A 803 -82.56 92.37 17.55
C HIS A 803 -81.92 93.60 16.89
N PRO A 804 -81.15 94.42 17.64
CA PRO A 804 -80.60 95.68 17.12
C PRO A 804 -79.58 95.51 15.98
N GLU A 805 -78.98 94.32 15.89
CA GLU A 805 -78.05 93.87 14.85
C GLU A 805 -78.67 92.77 13.95
N GLY A 806 -79.98 92.54 14.06
CA GLY A 806 -80.71 91.54 13.27
C GLY A 806 -80.71 91.83 11.77
N ARG A 807 -80.79 90.77 10.95
CA ARG A 807 -80.68 90.86 9.48
C ARG A 807 -81.80 91.71 8.87
N HIS A 808 -82.96 91.78 9.52
CA HIS A 808 -84.13 92.52 9.06
C HIS A 808 -84.24 93.93 9.63
N VAL A 809 -83.26 94.42 10.41
CA VAL A 809 -83.23 95.78 11.00
C VAL A 809 -83.48 96.87 9.95
N THR A 810 -82.86 96.77 8.77
CA THR A 810 -83.05 97.72 7.68
C THR A 810 -84.48 97.69 7.14
N ALA A 811 -85.04 96.50 6.93
CA ALA A 811 -86.42 96.33 6.46
C ALA A 811 -87.46 96.80 7.50
N ALA A 812 -87.20 96.58 8.80
CA ALA A 812 -88.04 97.08 9.89
C ALA A 812 -88.07 98.61 9.93
N ARG A 813 -86.91 99.26 9.82
CA ARG A 813 -86.80 100.73 9.74
C ARG A 813 -87.53 101.29 8.51
N GLN A 814 -87.40 100.65 7.35
CA GLN A 814 -88.13 101.03 6.12
C GLN A 814 -89.66 100.89 6.28
N ARG A 815 -90.16 99.77 6.84
CA ARG A 815 -91.60 99.59 7.09
C ARG A 815 -92.15 100.63 8.07
N ILE A 816 -91.42 100.97 9.13
CA ILE A 816 -91.80 102.05 10.06
C ILE A 816 -91.89 103.41 9.34
N ALA A 817 -90.98 103.70 8.40
CA ALA A 817 -91.00 104.93 7.62
C ALA A 817 -92.20 105.00 6.66
N ALA A 818 -92.49 103.93 5.91
CA ALA A 818 -93.67 103.85 5.03
C ALA A 818 -94.98 104.10 5.80
N LEU A 819 -95.15 103.45 6.96
CA LEU A 819 -96.32 103.66 7.82
C LEU A 819 -96.40 105.08 8.41
N LYS A 820 -95.30 105.86 8.47
CA LYS A 820 -95.34 107.29 8.84
C LYS A 820 -95.79 108.17 7.67
N ALA A 821 -95.35 107.87 6.45
CA ALA A 821 -95.75 108.62 5.26
C ALA A 821 -97.26 108.52 4.99
N GLU A 822 -97.83 107.32 5.13
CA GLU A 822 -99.28 107.11 4.92
C GLU A 822 -100.14 107.83 5.97
N GLU A 823 -99.76 107.81 7.25
CA GLU A 823 -100.41 108.63 8.29
C GLU A 823 -100.34 110.15 7.99
N ALA A 824 -99.23 110.62 7.41
CA ALA A 824 -99.08 112.03 7.03
C ALA A 824 -99.99 112.39 5.84
N LYS A 825 -100.08 111.52 4.82
CA LYS A 825 -100.99 111.67 3.67
C LYS A 825 -102.45 111.76 4.13
N GLN A 826 -102.87 110.86 5.03
CA GLN A 826 -104.23 110.87 5.57
C GLN A 826 -104.51 112.10 6.45
N ARG A 827 -103.51 112.66 7.16
CA ARG A 827 -103.71 113.92 7.90
C ARG A 827 -103.90 115.11 6.97
N ALA A 828 -103.13 115.21 5.88
CA ALA A 828 -103.30 116.28 4.89
C ALA A 828 -104.70 116.27 4.27
N ASP A 829 -105.15 115.09 3.81
CA ASP A 829 -106.49 114.85 3.25
C ASP A 829 -107.62 115.32 4.20
N ASN A 830 -107.58 114.91 5.48
CA ASN A 830 -108.60 115.32 6.46
C ASN A 830 -108.55 116.83 6.77
N THR A 831 -107.38 117.48 6.73
CA THR A 831 -107.26 118.94 6.94
C THR A 831 -107.83 119.72 5.75
N ALA A 832 -107.45 119.35 4.52
CA ALA A 832 -107.95 120.01 3.32
C ALA A 832 -109.47 119.87 3.18
N TRP A 833 -110.03 118.72 3.59
CA TRP A 833 -111.48 118.55 3.68
C TRP A 833 -112.12 119.53 4.67
N ALA A 834 -111.58 119.64 5.89
CA ALA A 834 -112.13 120.53 6.91
C ALA A 834 -112.13 122.02 6.50
N GLU A 835 -111.15 122.45 5.69
CA GLU A 835 -111.12 123.80 5.14
C GLU A 835 -112.16 123.99 4.01
N ALA A 836 -112.32 123.00 3.12
CA ALA A 836 -113.29 123.05 2.03
C ALA A 836 -114.75 122.96 2.52
N ASP A 837 -115.03 122.11 3.52
CA ASP A 837 -116.32 122.01 4.21
C ASP A 837 -116.70 123.33 4.87
N LYS A 838 -115.79 123.90 5.68
CA LYS A 838 -115.97 125.20 6.35
C LYS A 838 -116.21 126.36 5.39
N ALA A 839 -115.59 126.33 4.21
CA ALA A 839 -115.81 127.33 3.17
C ALA A 839 -117.18 127.20 2.48
N ALA A 840 -117.77 126.00 2.43
CA ALA A 840 -119.10 125.69 1.91
C ALA A 840 -119.45 126.26 0.51
N THR A 841 -118.45 126.62 -0.30
CA THR A 841 -118.62 127.20 -1.64
C THR A 841 -118.07 126.28 -2.72
N LYS A 842 -118.70 126.34 -3.90
CA LYS A 842 -118.33 125.50 -5.05
C LYS A 842 -116.84 125.57 -5.43
N PRO A 843 -116.15 126.73 -5.45
CA PRO A 843 -114.72 126.79 -5.76
C PRO A 843 -113.82 126.11 -4.72
N ALA A 844 -114.14 126.24 -3.42
CA ALA A 844 -113.35 125.60 -2.36
C ALA A 844 -113.49 124.08 -2.38
N LEU A 845 -114.72 123.59 -2.57
CA LEU A 845 -115.02 122.16 -2.76
C LEU A 845 -114.33 121.61 -4.02
N GLN A 846 -114.33 122.35 -5.13
CA GLN A 846 -113.61 121.96 -6.35
C GLN A 846 -112.10 121.83 -6.10
N SER A 847 -111.49 122.81 -5.41
CA SER A 847 -110.05 122.81 -5.13
C SER A 847 -109.60 121.65 -4.21
N TYR A 848 -110.46 121.17 -3.30
CA TYR A 848 -110.17 119.93 -2.57
C TYR A 848 -110.11 118.72 -3.50
N LEU A 849 -111.07 118.58 -4.43
CA LEU A 849 -111.07 117.46 -5.39
C LEU A 849 -109.87 117.49 -6.34
N ASP A 850 -109.41 118.68 -6.74
CA ASP A 850 -108.25 118.84 -7.62
C ASP A 850 -106.93 118.46 -6.90
N GLN A 851 -106.87 118.56 -5.57
CA GLN A 851 -105.71 118.20 -4.73
C GLN A 851 -105.78 116.77 -4.16
N HIS A 852 -106.99 116.28 -3.89
CA HIS A 852 -107.29 114.99 -3.29
C HIS A 852 -108.38 114.24 -4.09
N PRO A 853 -108.13 113.87 -5.36
CA PRO A 853 -109.12 113.24 -6.24
C PRO A 853 -109.58 111.87 -5.73
N ASP A 854 -108.68 111.15 -5.05
CA ASP A 854 -108.91 109.88 -4.35
C ASP A 854 -108.88 110.05 -2.82
N GLY A 855 -109.12 111.28 -2.33
CA GLY A 855 -109.20 111.60 -0.90
C GLY A 855 -110.42 110.94 -0.25
N ARG A 856 -110.37 110.71 1.07
CA ARG A 856 -111.41 109.99 1.83
C ARG A 856 -112.80 110.62 1.68
N HIS A 857 -112.86 111.92 1.42
CA HIS A 857 -114.10 112.71 1.37
C HIS A 857 -114.50 113.11 -0.06
N ALA A 858 -113.75 112.68 -1.09
CA ALA A 858 -113.93 113.08 -2.49
C ALA A 858 -115.38 112.89 -3.01
N ASP A 859 -116.01 111.75 -2.70
CA ASP A 859 -117.39 111.50 -3.17
C ASP A 859 -118.44 112.36 -2.47
N GLU A 860 -118.23 112.78 -1.22
CA GLU A 860 -119.13 113.73 -0.55
C GLU A 860 -119.00 115.13 -1.17
N VAL A 861 -117.78 115.54 -1.49
CA VAL A 861 -117.46 116.82 -2.12
C VAL A 861 -118.13 116.93 -3.49
N ARG A 862 -118.06 115.86 -4.30
CA ARG A 862 -118.73 115.75 -5.61
C ARG A 862 -120.23 116.02 -5.51
N GLN A 863 -120.91 115.45 -4.51
CA GLN A 863 -122.36 115.63 -4.31
C GLN A 863 -122.72 117.07 -3.92
N ARG A 864 -121.97 117.67 -2.98
CA ARG A 864 -122.21 119.05 -2.50
C ARG A 864 -122.06 120.10 -3.62
N ILE A 865 -121.11 119.91 -4.54
CA ILE A 865 -120.91 120.78 -5.71
C ILE A 865 -122.12 120.81 -6.65
N ALA A 866 -122.79 119.66 -6.85
CA ALA A 866 -123.97 119.56 -7.70
C ALA A 866 -125.17 120.31 -7.10
N ALA A 867 -125.41 120.14 -5.79
CA ALA A 867 -126.53 120.78 -5.08
C ALA A 867 -126.47 122.32 -5.14
N LEU A 868 -125.27 122.91 -4.99
CA LEU A 868 -125.07 124.36 -5.08
C LEU A 868 -125.43 124.92 -6.47
N GLY A 869 -125.17 124.16 -7.55
CA GLY A 869 -125.47 124.60 -8.92
C GLY A 869 -126.97 124.76 -9.19
N ALA A 870 -127.79 123.80 -8.74
CA ALA A 870 -129.24 123.82 -8.95
C ALA A 870 -129.93 125.03 -8.28
N ALA A 871 -129.42 125.47 -7.13
CA ALA A 871 -129.97 126.59 -6.38
C ALA A 871 -129.80 127.95 -7.07
N GLU A 872 -128.75 128.13 -7.89
CA GLU A 872 -128.47 129.40 -8.56
C GLU A 872 -129.39 129.63 -9.76
N THR A 873 -129.58 128.61 -10.60
CA THR A 873 -130.44 128.66 -11.80
C THR A 873 -131.86 129.11 -11.44
N LYS A 874 -132.41 128.57 -10.34
CA LYS A 874 -133.76 128.90 -9.85
C LYS A 874 -133.91 130.38 -9.45
N ARG A 875 -132.84 131.03 -8.96
CA ARG A 875 -132.84 132.47 -8.62
C ARG A 875 -132.86 133.35 -9.87
N ARG A 876 -132.07 133.01 -10.89
CA ARG A 876 -131.96 133.81 -12.13
C ARG A 876 -133.29 133.91 -12.89
N PHE A 877 -134.17 132.91 -12.77
CA PHE A 877 -135.48 132.88 -13.43
C PHE A 877 -136.53 133.82 -12.78
N ASP A 878 -136.59 133.89 -11.45
CA ASP A 878 -137.44 134.82 -10.69
C ASP A 878 -137.12 136.30 -11.02
N ASP A 879 -135.83 136.65 -10.96
CA ASP A 879 -135.32 137.99 -11.30
C ASP A 879 -135.59 138.40 -12.76
N ALA A 880 -135.92 137.46 -13.66
CA ALA A 880 -136.29 137.72 -15.04
C ALA A 880 -137.78 138.07 -15.21
N VAL A 881 -138.67 137.28 -14.60
CA VAL A 881 -140.13 137.51 -14.74
C VAL A 881 -140.57 138.77 -13.99
N TRP A 882 -139.94 139.08 -12.85
CA TRP A 882 -140.18 140.33 -12.13
C TRP A 882 -139.96 141.59 -12.99
N ARG A 883 -138.83 141.65 -13.71
CA ARG A 883 -138.50 142.79 -14.59
C ARG A 883 -139.59 143.05 -15.63
N LYS A 884 -140.18 141.98 -16.19
CA LYS A 884 -141.22 142.09 -17.22
C LYS A 884 -142.56 142.57 -16.67
N ALA A 885 -142.92 142.17 -15.45
CA ALA A 885 -144.07 142.75 -14.74
C ALA A 885 -143.89 144.25 -14.46
N LYS A 886 -142.69 144.66 -14.01
CA LYS A 886 -142.36 146.07 -13.75
C LYS A 886 -142.41 146.95 -15.00
N GLN A 887 -141.99 146.45 -16.16
CA GLN A 887 -142.09 147.17 -17.44
C GLN A 887 -143.54 147.43 -17.89
N LEU A 888 -144.45 146.48 -17.64
CA LEU A 888 -145.85 146.59 -18.07
C LEU A 888 -146.67 147.57 -17.21
N GLY A 889 -146.29 147.76 -15.93
CA GLY A 889 -146.84 148.81 -15.07
C GLY A 889 -148.33 148.71 -14.70
N THR A 890 -149.05 147.68 -15.17
CA THR A 890 -150.49 147.49 -14.93
C THR A 890 -150.77 146.56 -13.75
N HIS A 891 -151.94 146.72 -13.12
CA HIS A 891 -152.43 145.86 -12.04
C HIS A 891 -152.36 144.37 -12.41
N ALA A 892 -152.83 144.02 -13.61
CA ALA A 892 -152.84 142.64 -14.12
C ALA A 892 -151.43 142.05 -14.30
N ALA A 893 -150.44 142.86 -14.71
CA ALA A 893 -149.06 142.40 -14.88
C ALA A 893 -148.38 142.09 -13.54
N TYR A 894 -148.63 142.90 -12.51
CA TYR A 894 -148.10 142.66 -11.17
C TYR A 894 -148.78 141.48 -10.47
N GLU A 895 -150.10 141.29 -10.65
CA GLU A 895 -150.79 140.08 -10.18
C GLU A 895 -150.31 138.80 -10.88
N ALA A 896 -149.95 138.86 -12.16
CA ALA A 896 -149.40 137.72 -12.89
C ALA A 896 -148.05 137.24 -12.30
N TYR A 897 -147.14 138.17 -11.96
CA TYR A 897 -145.89 137.82 -11.27
C TYR A 897 -146.16 137.19 -9.89
N LEU A 898 -147.11 137.73 -9.12
CA LEU A 898 -147.49 137.21 -7.80
C LEU A 898 -148.07 135.78 -7.84
N ARG A 899 -148.69 135.36 -8.95
CA ARG A 899 -149.08 133.95 -9.16
C ARG A 899 -147.91 133.06 -9.59
N ALA A 900 -147.04 133.56 -10.48
CA ALA A 900 -145.93 132.78 -11.00
C ALA A 900 -144.85 132.50 -9.94
N PHE A 901 -144.61 133.45 -9.03
CA PHE A 901 -143.63 133.33 -7.95
C PHE A 901 -144.28 133.67 -6.60
N PRO A 902 -145.08 132.77 -6.01
CA PRO A 902 -145.81 133.01 -4.76
C PRO A 902 -144.90 133.08 -3.52
N ASN A 903 -143.62 132.69 -3.66
CA ASN A 903 -142.52 132.96 -2.72
C ASN A 903 -141.32 133.67 -3.41
N GLY A 904 -141.57 134.41 -4.50
CA GLY A 904 -140.56 135.16 -5.24
C GLY A 904 -139.95 136.33 -4.48
N ARG A 905 -138.69 136.64 -4.79
CA ARG A 905 -137.87 137.68 -4.13
C ARG A 905 -138.52 139.08 -4.18
N HIS A 906 -139.37 139.36 -5.16
CA HIS A 906 -139.91 140.71 -5.42
C HIS A 906 -141.40 140.88 -5.04
N ILE A 907 -142.01 139.92 -4.34
CA ILE A 907 -143.44 139.94 -3.95
C ILE A 907 -143.88 141.27 -3.30
N VAL A 908 -143.08 141.80 -2.38
CA VAL A 908 -143.42 143.02 -1.62
C VAL A 908 -143.57 144.21 -2.58
N ASN A 909 -142.64 144.33 -3.53
CA ASN A 909 -142.65 145.38 -4.55
C ASN A 909 -143.87 145.25 -5.48
N ALA A 910 -144.23 144.02 -5.87
CA ALA A 910 -145.39 143.75 -6.71
C ALA A 910 -146.72 144.12 -6.02
N ARG A 911 -146.89 143.74 -4.74
CA ARG A 911 -148.10 144.07 -3.96
C ARG A 911 -148.27 145.58 -3.77
N ASN A 912 -147.19 146.30 -3.49
CA ASN A 912 -147.24 147.76 -3.32
C ASN A 912 -147.64 148.47 -4.63
N ALA A 913 -147.12 148.03 -5.77
CA ALA A 913 -147.49 148.59 -7.08
C ALA A 913 -148.97 148.34 -7.44
N VAL A 914 -149.51 147.15 -7.12
CA VAL A 914 -150.96 146.85 -7.27
C VAL A 914 -151.82 147.80 -6.45
N GLN A 915 -151.41 148.13 -5.22
CA GLN A 915 -152.23 148.96 -4.33
C GLN A 915 -152.20 150.45 -4.69
N GLN A 916 -151.06 151.00 -5.13
CA GLN A 916 -150.97 152.38 -5.60
C GLN A 916 -151.91 152.66 -6.79
N LEU A 917 -152.09 151.68 -7.67
CA LEU A 917 -152.97 151.78 -8.85
C LEU A 917 -154.47 151.81 -8.52
N LYS A 918 -154.89 151.58 -7.27
CA LYS A 918 -156.32 151.57 -6.87
C LYS A 918 -156.84 152.92 -6.36
N ASN A 919 -155.98 153.85 -5.96
CA ASN A 919 -156.35 154.95 -5.06
C ASN A 919 -156.55 156.33 -5.75
N ALA A 920 -156.60 156.40 -7.09
CA ALA A 920 -156.68 157.68 -7.82
C ALA A 920 -158.10 158.07 -8.22
N THR A 921 -158.56 159.27 -7.82
CA THR A 921 -159.88 159.83 -8.17
C THR A 921 -159.77 161.29 -8.63
N GLY A 922 -160.22 161.57 -9.85
CA GLY A 922 -160.19 162.91 -10.46
C GLY A 922 -160.50 162.88 -11.97
N PRO A 923 -160.46 164.03 -12.67
CA PRO A 923 -160.86 164.15 -14.08
C PRO A 923 -159.97 163.40 -15.10
N GLU A 924 -158.87 162.77 -14.67
CA GLU A 924 -158.10 161.85 -15.52
C GLU A 924 -158.90 160.62 -16.01
N ARG A 925 -160.02 160.30 -15.34
CA ARG A 925 -160.84 159.12 -15.63
C ARG A 925 -161.38 159.08 -17.07
N GLU A 926 -161.56 160.23 -17.71
CA GLU A 926 -161.92 160.33 -19.13
C GLU A 926 -160.68 160.21 -20.04
N LYS A 927 -159.59 160.92 -19.69
CA LYS A 927 -158.38 161.05 -20.53
C LYS A 927 -157.58 159.74 -20.65
N ARG A 928 -157.76 158.79 -19.72
CA ARG A 928 -157.16 157.44 -19.76
C ARG A 928 -158.13 156.34 -20.24
N ARG A 929 -159.39 156.67 -20.55
CA ARG A 929 -160.43 155.69 -20.93
C ARG A 929 -160.33 155.23 -22.39
N SER A 930 -159.72 156.04 -23.25
CA SER A 930 -159.61 155.82 -24.70
C SER A 930 -158.48 154.87 -25.14
N ALA A 931 -157.58 154.45 -24.25
CA ALA A 931 -156.52 153.49 -24.56
C ALA A 931 -156.97 152.00 -24.50
N ALA A 932 -158.16 151.73 -23.95
CA ALA A 932 -158.58 150.39 -23.55
C ALA A 932 -159.30 149.58 -24.64
N LYS A 933 -158.65 149.32 -25.79
CA LYS A 933 -159.21 148.42 -26.83
C LYS A 933 -158.18 147.70 -27.71
N ARG A 934 -157.20 147.00 -27.12
CA ARG A 934 -156.26 146.13 -27.87
C ARG A 934 -155.57 145.05 -27.01
N PHE A 935 -155.93 143.78 -27.25
CA PHE A 935 -155.05 142.63 -27.60
C PHE A 935 -155.61 141.27 -27.11
N PRO A 936 -155.70 140.23 -27.99
CA PRO A 936 -155.92 138.84 -27.59
C PRO A 936 -154.62 138.17 -27.05
N PRO A 937 -154.72 137.01 -26.38
CA PRO A 937 -153.58 136.35 -25.74
C PRO A 937 -152.71 135.54 -26.71
N GLY A 938 -151.44 135.35 -26.34
CA GLY A 938 -150.52 134.40 -26.98
C GLY A 938 -149.64 133.70 -25.92
N PRO A 939 -149.49 132.36 -25.97
CA PRO A 939 -148.68 131.62 -25.01
C PRO A 939 -147.20 131.52 -25.44
N LEU A 940 -146.29 131.59 -24.47
CA LEU A 940 -144.89 131.14 -24.62
C LEU A 940 -144.44 130.47 -23.32
N GLY A 941 -144.47 129.14 -23.29
CA GLY A 941 -143.69 128.32 -22.37
C GLY A 941 -142.44 127.82 -23.10
N PRO A 942 -141.21 127.98 -22.55
CA PRO A 942 -140.00 127.47 -23.19
C PRO A 942 -139.86 125.95 -22.99
N THR A 943 -139.22 125.30 -23.94
CA THR A 943 -138.90 123.86 -23.93
C THR A 943 -137.70 123.52 -23.06
N GLU A 944 -137.78 122.42 -22.33
CA GLU A 944 -136.60 121.63 -21.96
C GLU A 944 -136.37 120.52 -23.00
N PRO A 945 -135.11 120.19 -23.32
CA PRO A 945 -134.73 118.83 -23.68
C PRO A 945 -133.82 118.22 -22.61
N SER A 946 -134.04 116.96 -22.29
CA SER A 946 -133.23 116.21 -21.33
C SER A 946 -131.85 115.84 -21.87
N SER A 947 -130.90 115.64 -20.96
CA SER A 947 -129.72 114.80 -21.21
C SER A 947 -129.73 113.65 -20.22
N THR A 948 -129.63 112.42 -20.72
CA THR A 948 -129.40 111.21 -19.92
C THR A 948 -128.10 110.52 -20.40
N PRO A 949 -127.32 109.90 -19.50
CA PRO A 949 -125.90 109.68 -19.73
C PRO A 949 -125.52 108.26 -20.17
N ASP A 950 -124.24 108.13 -20.53
CA ASP A 950 -123.56 106.93 -21.00
C ASP A 950 -123.12 105.98 -19.85
N ARG A 951 -122.92 104.69 -20.16
CA ARG A 951 -122.34 103.62 -19.31
C ARG A 951 -122.25 102.28 -20.09
N PRO A 952 -121.29 101.39 -19.76
CA PRO A 952 -119.90 101.61 -19.34
C PRO A 952 -118.94 100.67 -20.12
N PHE A 953 -117.70 100.50 -19.64
CA PHE A 953 -116.84 99.36 -20.02
C PHE A 953 -116.21 98.74 -18.77
N ASP A 954 -116.20 97.41 -18.68
CA ASP A 954 -115.65 96.63 -17.55
C ASP A 954 -114.20 96.16 -17.80
N PRO A 955 -113.42 95.90 -16.73
CA PRO A 955 -112.10 95.25 -16.79
C PRO A 955 -112.12 93.76 -16.37
N PRO A 956 -111.16 92.97 -16.87
CA PRO A 956 -110.55 91.84 -16.15
C PRO A 956 -109.13 92.26 -15.67
N ALA A 957 -108.65 91.94 -14.46
CA ALA A 957 -108.41 90.61 -13.87
C ALA A 957 -107.33 89.78 -14.63
N GLY A 958 -106.37 89.11 -13.98
CA GLY A 958 -106.02 89.11 -12.54
C GLY A 958 -105.58 87.73 -12.03
N ASN A 959 -104.27 87.55 -11.80
CA ASN A 959 -103.62 86.29 -11.36
C ASN A 959 -103.69 85.13 -12.40
N ARG A 960 -102.83 84.10 -12.31
CA ARG A 960 -101.94 83.71 -11.20
C ARG A 960 -100.61 83.15 -11.69
#